data_AF-A0A922MP41-F1
#
_entry.id   AF-A0A922MP41-F1
#
_cell.length_a   1.000
_cell.length_b   1.000
_cell.length_c   1.000
_cell.angle_alpha   90.00
_cell.angle_beta   90.00
_cell.angle_gamma   90.00
#
_symmetry.space_group_name_H-M   'P 1'
#
loop_
_entity.id
_entity.type
_entity.pdbx_description
1 polymer ?
#
loop_
_entity_poly.entity_id
_entity_poly.type
_entity_poly.pdbx_seq_one_letter_code
_entity_poly.pdbx_strand_id
1 'polypeptide(L)'
;MSFLMRIVRNFTVPKYRTNIVTLQSLQKNSRKIHCSSHLCVRMFMEHENNYAYSILENKGYAISLKSDTSNNCLSEQEFQEALKSNWSKKSHKEIFDYFQKFASYCTEHKLCISDQIFDTYIDSLTDCIKLGTDEELKTLFYTLNKWPETPSIRTRNIIEVWAALDDECLSRLKNWSYDELLTFLSLFYMINVIRYSDYCMKALQKLSSKAKNLTPAQLVQTLFFIGIWRKSPFDMHNLEVEINKKYSQFTIDELAIMSMGYFKSKTPIRDPELVQKIINTVIDNSKTIHEVSLAALLKLIRYSSKSVLDDRINRLLEALQHEVPRLSVMCNVHMALVGTSTLNLHKQCLNNIAARVIKSMPDTRVKDLERLVLTYGTFGLRPDTEECFFTKVIDELRKPERITEIEKHGRSFACCVGYFTLLGIYPVDLIKKVLSPEFREQTYGKYCFNYGREILTLNNVAEIYCSDANINLLENKQKKILAKKYTDYVPNEEYVKQYNVAEQMFLDIMKVLRETRGGDEYVVGDHILPHYQRGDIIICNDHSGTPVPVKGVFSSSDFGLIRKLPDDKTWIVLVIAGRNAIIHGTDNATGFFSSKVRDLNTLGYHGVLVPWSQFSKLRTSVEKSLFLNSLIDNAVNKNK
;
A
#
# COMPACT_ATOMS: atom_id res chain seq x y z
N MET A 1 34.58 -34.04 4.97
CA MET A 1 33.68 -34.16 6.14
C MET A 1 32.32 -33.58 5.76
N SER A 2 31.37 -34.49 5.50
CA SER A 2 29.91 -34.42 5.63
C SER A 2 29.16 -33.12 5.25
N PHE A 3 28.62 -33.10 4.02
CA PHE A 3 27.21 -33.00 3.56
C PHE A 3 26.08 -32.39 4.46
N LEU A 4 26.35 -31.94 5.67
CA LEU A 4 25.38 -31.43 6.65
C LEU A 4 25.52 -29.92 6.96
N MET A 5 26.40 -29.20 6.25
CA MET A 5 26.64 -27.78 6.49
C MET A 5 26.13 -26.82 5.39
N ARG A 6 25.36 -27.29 4.40
CA ARG A 6 25.01 -26.46 3.22
C ARG A 6 23.60 -25.87 3.16
N ILE A 7 22.67 -26.13 4.09
CA ILE A 7 21.35 -25.44 4.09
C ILE A 7 20.87 -25.13 5.51
N VAL A 8 21.31 -24.01 6.06
CA VAL A 8 20.49 -23.16 6.96
C VAL A 8 20.92 -21.70 6.74
N ARG A 9 20.45 -21.06 5.66
CA ARG A 9 20.38 -19.58 5.62
C ARG A 9 19.29 -19.17 6.63
N ASN A 10 19.71 -18.92 7.86
CA ASN A 10 18.86 -18.38 8.92
C ASN A 10 18.33 -17.01 8.50
N PHE A 11 17.05 -16.95 8.13
CA PHE A 11 16.33 -15.70 7.93
C PHE A 11 16.00 -15.09 9.31
N THR A 12 16.99 -14.48 9.95
CA THR A 12 16.77 -13.58 11.08
C THR A 12 16.43 -12.18 10.55
N VAL A 13 15.16 -11.80 10.70
CA VAL A 13 14.73 -10.40 10.67
C VAL A 13 15.52 -9.65 11.77
N PRO A 14 16.09 -8.46 11.53
CA PRO A 14 16.71 -7.69 12.59
C PRO A 14 15.66 -7.32 13.63
N LYS A 15 15.77 -7.89 14.84
CA LYS A 15 15.05 -7.41 16.02
C LYS A 15 15.64 -6.06 16.42
N TYR A 16 14.90 -4.98 16.19
CA TYR A 16 15.17 -3.71 16.87
C TYR A 16 14.62 -3.79 18.30
N ARG A 17 15.47 -3.38 19.26
CA ARG A 17 15.21 -3.32 20.70
C ARG A 17 13.98 -2.45 21.01
N THR A 18 13.05 -2.98 21.79
CA THR A 18 12.32 -2.23 22.81
C THR A 18 12.23 -3.11 24.07
N ASN A 19 12.36 -2.47 25.21
CA ASN A 19 12.61 -3.05 26.52
C ASN A 19 11.37 -3.73 27.13
N ILE A 20 11.65 -4.84 27.83
CA ILE A 20 11.10 -5.26 29.13
C ILE A 20 9.84 -6.18 29.19
N VAL A 21 10.08 -7.28 29.92
CA VAL A 21 9.21 -8.23 30.67
C VAL A 21 8.69 -9.49 29.98
N THR A 22 9.41 -10.58 30.31
CA THR A 22 9.06 -11.99 30.46
C THR A 22 7.68 -12.46 30.02
N LEU A 23 7.68 -13.42 29.08
CA LEU A 23 6.79 -14.58 29.11
C LEU A 23 7.49 -15.74 28.37
N GLN A 24 8.16 -16.58 29.14
CA GLN A 24 8.56 -17.93 28.75
C GLN A 24 7.31 -18.81 28.74
N SER A 25 7.04 -19.42 27.59
CA SER A 25 6.40 -20.74 27.38
C SER A 25 5.59 -20.72 26.08
N LEU A 26 5.49 -21.88 25.43
CA LEU A 26 4.85 -22.15 24.12
C LEU A 26 5.77 -22.03 22.90
N GLN A 27 6.92 -22.72 22.97
CA GLN A 27 7.45 -23.42 21.80
C GLN A 27 6.67 -24.71 21.57
N LYS A 28 6.00 -24.78 20.41
CA LYS A 28 5.57 -25.94 19.62
C LYS A 28 4.19 -25.65 19.06
N ASN A 29 4.15 -25.18 17.81
CA ASN A 29 3.17 -25.61 16.82
C ASN A 29 3.62 -25.15 15.43
N SER A 30 3.71 -26.13 14.53
CA SER A 30 4.08 -26.01 13.13
C SER A 30 3.32 -24.87 12.44
N ARG A 31 4.04 -23.85 12.01
CA ARG A 31 3.51 -22.82 11.11
C ARG A 31 3.37 -23.42 9.73
N LYS A 32 2.17 -23.93 9.40
CA LYS A 32 1.72 -23.94 8.00
C LYS A 32 1.47 -22.49 7.62
N ILE A 33 2.48 -21.86 7.05
CA ILE A 33 2.35 -20.56 6.40
C ILE A 33 1.45 -20.82 5.20
N HIS A 34 0.23 -20.28 5.25
CA HIS A 34 -0.62 -20.15 4.08
C HIS A 34 0.19 -19.44 3.00
N CYS A 35 0.57 -20.19 1.97
CA CYS A 35 1.11 -19.64 0.75
C CYS A 35 0.00 -18.81 0.12
N SER A 36 0.15 -17.49 0.13
CA SER A 36 -0.56 -16.67 -0.83
C SER A 36 -0.14 -17.14 -2.23
N SER A 37 -1.08 -17.12 -3.16
CA SER A 37 -1.00 -17.53 -4.57
C SER A 37 0.04 -16.77 -5.42
N HIS A 38 1.04 -16.16 -4.80
CA HIS A 38 2.12 -15.38 -5.40
C HIS A 38 3.48 -16.11 -5.41
N LEU A 39 3.55 -17.40 -5.09
CA LEU A 39 4.83 -18.14 -4.96
C LEU A 39 5.12 -19.17 -6.07
N CYS A 40 4.31 -19.23 -7.12
CA CYS A 40 4.54 -20.17 -8.22
C CYS A 40 4.55 -19.44 -9.56
N VAL A 41 5.43 -19.90 -10.45
CA VAL A 41 5.88 -19.35 -11.73
C VAL A 41 7.00 -18.32 -11.56
N ARG A 42 8.02 -18.40 -12.43
CA ARG A 42 9.05 -17.36 -12.68
C ARG A 42 8.33 -16.04 -12.93
N MET A 43 8.07 -15.29 -11.85
CA MET A 43 6.93 -14.36 -11.77
C MET A 43 7.00 -13.22 -12.79
N PHE A 44 5.88 -13.01 -13.50
CA PHE A 44 5.48 -11.84 -14.28
C PHE A 44 6.20 -10.55 -13.87
N MET A 45 7.02 -9.98 -14.77
CA MET A 45 7.56 -8.63 -14.58
C MET A 45 6.41 -7.62 -14.65
N GLU A 46 6.29 -6.76 -13.63
CA GLU A 46 5.25 -5.73 -13.62
C GLU A 46 5.44 -4.80 -14.82
N HIS A 47 4.34 -4.51 -15.53
CA HIS A 47 4.36 -3.65 -16.72
C HIS A 47 5.09 -2.31 -16.48
N GLU A 48 4.88 -1.68 -15.32
CA GLU A 48 5.58 -0.44 -14.94
C GLU A 48 7.12 -0.63 -14.86
N ASN A 49 7.60 -1.77 -14.37
CA ASN A 49 9.05 -2.02 -14.26
C ASN A 49 9.66 -2.25 -15.65
N ASN A 50 8.94 -2.94 -16.54
CA ASN A 50 9.37 -3.12 -17.93
C ASN A 50 9.44 -1.79 -18.67
N TYR A 51 8.42 -0.95 -18.52
CA TYR A 51 8.43 0.41 -19.07
C TYR A 51 9.63 1.22 -18.57
N ALA A 52 9.84 1.25 -17.24
CA ALA A 52 10.97 1.95 -16.64
C ALA A 52 12.33 1.40 -17.11
N TYR A 53 12.50 0.08 -17.19
CA TYR A 53 13.74 -0.52 -17.66
C TYR A 53 14.01 -0.21 -19.14
N SER A 54 12.97 -0.23 -19.98
CA SER A 54 13.12 0.13 -21.40
C SER A 54 13.62 1.56 -21.60
N ILE A 55 13.24 2.49 -20.73
CA ILE A 55 13.79 3.86 -20.74
C ILE A 55 15.27 3.86 -20.37
N LEU A 56 15.68 3.07 -19.37
CA LEU A 56 17.09 2.94 -18.99
C LEU A 56 17.92 2.35 -20.13
N GLU A 57 17.43 1.31 -20.78
CA GLU A 57 18.09 0.67 -21.93
C GLU A 57 18.20 1.62 -23.13
N ASN A 58 17.11 2.29 -23.51
CA ASN A 58 17.08 3.24 -24.63
C ASN A 58 18.01 4.45 -24.43
N LYS A 59 18.23 4.86 -23.17
CA LYS A 59 19.17 5.94 -22.82
C LYS A 59 20.62 5.45 -22.66
N GLY A 60 20.88 4.15 -22.80
CA GLY A 60 22.20 3.55 -22.58
C GLY A 60 22.63 3.55 -21.11
N TYR A 61 21.69 3.66 -20.17
CA TYR A 61 21.98 3.61 -18.74
C TYR A 61 22.14 2.16 -18.27
N ALA A 62 21.31 1.26 -18.78
CA ALA A 62 21.33 -0.16 -18.42
C ALA A 62 21.70 -1.02 -19.65
N ILE A 63 22.24 -2.20 -19.36
CA ILE A 63 22.55 -3.20 -20.39
C ILE A 63 21.28 -3.77 -21.03
N SER A 64 21.40 -4.30 -22.24
CA SER A 64 20.33 -5.12 -22.83
C SER A 64 20.13 -6.39 -22.02
N LEU A 65 18.88 -6.74 -21.72
CA LEU A 65 18.56 -8.03 -21.09
C LEU A 65 18.49 -9.18 -22.11
N LYS A 66 18.62 -8.89 -23.40
CA LYS A 66 18.71 -9.88 -24.47
C LYS A 66 20.17 -10.09 -24.83
N SER A 67 20.63 -11.35 -24.85
CA SER A 67 21.96 -11.68 -25.36
C SER A 67 21.90 -12.20 -26.80
N ASP A 68 22.74 -11.65 -27.67
CA ASP A 68 23.08 -12.24 -28.96
C ASP A 68 24.20 -13.25 -28.76
N THR A 69 23.88 -14.43 -28.21
CA THR A 69 24.85 -15.53 -28.13
C THR A 69 24.55 -16.56 -29.20
N SER A 70 25.58 -16.94 -29.94
CA SER A 70 25.56 -17.91 -31.05
C SER A 70 24.97 -19.25 -30.63
N ASN A 71 24.08 -19.80 -31.46
CA ASN A 71 23.49 -21.12 -31.29
C ASN A 71 24.53 -22.21 -31.61
N ASN A 72 25.38 -22.55 -30.64
CA ASN A 72 26.11 -23.82 -30.67
C ASN A 72 25.26 -24.86 -29.96
N CYS A 73 24.38 -25.52 -30.72
CA CYS A 73 23.55 -26.60 -30.19
C CYS A 73 24.33 -27.92 -30.16
N LEU A 74 24.18 -28.68 -29.08
CA LEU A 74 24.67 -30.05 -29.00
C LEU A 74 23.82 -30.95 -29.93
N SER A 75 24.45 -31.93 -30.55
CA SER A 75 23.73 -33.10 -31.05
C SER A 75 23.26 -33.97 -29.88
N GLU A 76 22.22 -34.81 -30.10
CA GLU A 76 21.75 -35.77 -29.08
C GLU A 76 22.89 -36.67 -28.58
N GLN A 77 23.80 -37.12 -29.47
CA GLN A 77 24.94 -37.93 -29.07
C GLN A 77 25.88 -37.17 -28.13
N GLU A 78 26.27 -35.94 -28.48
CA GLU A 78 27.13 -35.10 -27.63
C GLU A 78 26.45 -34.80 -26.30
N PHE A 79 25.13 -34.60 -26.28
CA PHE A 79 24.37 -34.40 -25.05
C PHE A 79 24.45 -35.63 -24.13
N GLN A 80 24.25 -36.84 -24.67
CA GLN A 80 24.34 -38.08 -23.88
C GLN A 80 25.77 -38.35 -23.37
N GLU A 81 26.79 -38.03 -24.16
CA GLU A 81 28.20 -38.13 -23.73
C GLU A 81 28.53 -37.10 -22.65
N ALA A 82 27.99 -35.88 -22.78
CA ALA A 82 28.13 -34.81 -21.79
C ALA A 82 27.48 -35.18 -20.45
N LEU A 83 26.31 -35.83 -20.45
CA LEU A 83 25.65 -36.29 -19.21
C LEU A 83 26.44 -37.38 -18.48
N LYS A 84 27.22 -38.20 -19.20
CA LYS A 84 28.07 -39.26 -18.62
C LYS A 84 29.46 -38.78 -18.22
N SER A 85 29.81 -37.54 -18.58
CA SER A 85 31.14 -36.99 -18.36
C SER A 85 31.41 -36.71 -16.88
N ASN A 86 32.65 -36.93 -16.44
CA ASN A 86 33.08 -36.56 -15.10
C ASN A 86 33.51 -35.09 -15.05
N TRP A 87 32.53 -34.21 -14.83
CA TRP A 87 32.70 -32.76 -14.81
C TRP A 87 33.67 -32.25 -13.74
N SER A 88 33.83 -32.96 -12.63
CA SER A 88 34.78 -32.60 -11.57
C SER A 88 36.25 -32.57 -12.00
N LYS A 89 36.58 -33.21 -13.14
CA LYS A 89 37.93 -33.24 -13.72
C LYS A 89 38.13 -32.28 -14.89
N LYS A 90 37.08 -31.57 -15.32
CA LYS A 90 37.13 -30.65 -16.46
C LYS A 90 37.58 -29.26 -16.02
N SER A 91 38.09 -28.48 -16.96
CA SER A 91 38.47 -27.08 -16.68
C SER A 91 37.23 -26.19 -16.50
N HIS A 92 37.32 -25.11 -15.72
CA HIS A 92 36.20 -24.18 -15.55
C HIS A 92 35.71 -23.58 -16.88
N LYS A 93 36.63 -23.32 -17.82
CA LYS A 93 36.29 -22.82 -19.17
C LYS A 93 35.41 -23.81 -19.93
N GLU A 94 35.77 -25.09 -19.89
CA GLU A 94 34.99 -26.16 -20.52
C GLU A 94 33.63 -26.31 -19.84
N ILE A 95 33.57 -26.24 -18.51
CA ILE A 95 32.30 -26.31 -17.77
C ILE A 95 31.40 -25.13 -18.16
N PHE A 96 31.89 -23.89 -18.22
CA PHE A 96 31.10 -22.72 -18.60
C PHE A 96 30.64 -22.73 -20.06
N ASP A 97 31.48 -23.21 -20.98
CA ASP A 97 31.10 -23.42 -22.39
C ASP A 97 29.95 -24.43 -22.50
N TYR A 98 30.04 -25.55 -21.78
CA TYR A 98 28.97 -26.54 -21.75
C TYR A 98 27.67 -26.03 -21.12
N PHE A 99 27.71 -25.02 -20.26
CA PHE A 99 26.48 -24.46 -19.68
C PHE A 99 25.60 -23.82 -20.76
N GLN A 100 26.24 -23.11 -21.71
CA GLN A 100 25.57 -22.49 -22.86
C GLN A 100 25.02 -23.53 -23.83
N LYS A 101 25.82 -24.56 -24.09
CA LYS A 101 25.45 -25.68 -24.95
C LYS A 101 24.26 -26.45 -24.39
N PHE A 102 24.27 -26.74 -23.08
CA PHE A 102 23.12 -27.35 -22.40
C PHE A 102 21.88 -26.45 -22.44
N ALA A 103 22.01 -25.15 -22.13
CA ALA A 103 20.87 -24.24 -22.18
C ALA A 103 20.19 -24.22 -23.56
N SER A 104 20.99 -24.22 -24.63
CA SER A 104 20.50 -24.22 -26.02
C SER A 104 19.75 -25.51 -26.35
N TYR A 105 20.37 -26.66 -26.06
CA TYR A 105 19.75 -27.97 -26.25
C TYR A 105 18.44 -28.12 -25.45
N CYS A 106 18.50 -27.78 -24.16
CA CYS A 106 17.35 -27.91 -23.26
C CYS A 106 16.18 -27.00 -23.67
N THR A 107 16.45 -25.85 -24.29
CA THR A 107 15.41 -24.97 -24.83
C THR A 107 14.64 -25.63 -25.96
N GLU A 108 15.34 -26.29 -26.88
CA GLU A 108 14.74 -27.00 -28.01
C GLU A 108 13.94 -28.23 -27.55
N HIS A 109 14.49 -28.98 -26.58
CA HIS A 109 13.91 -30.23 -26.09
C HIS A 109 13.01 -30.08 -24.85
N LYS A 110 12.78 -28.84 -24.37
CA LYS A 110 11.98 -28.51 -23.18
C LYS A 110 12.42 -29.24 -21.89
N LEU A 111 13.72 -29.46 -21.75
CA LEU A 111 14.32 -30.04 -20.53
C LEU A 111 14.59 -28.93 -19.51
N CYS A 112 14.32 -29.21 -18.24
CA CYS A 112 14.42 -28.21 -17.20
C CYS A 112 15.79 -28.29 -16.51
N ILE A 113 16.42 -27.15 -16.22
CA ILE A 113 17.66 -27.12 -15.42
C ILE A 113 17.49 -27.83 -14.07
N SER A 114 16.26 -27.88 -13.54
CA SER A 114 15.92 -28.51 -12.27
C SER A 114 15.74 -30.03 -12.35
N ASP A 115 15.90 -30.64 -13.54
CA ASP A 115 15.86 -32.08 -13.70
C ASP A 115 17.11 -32.71 -13.11
N GLN A 116 16.94 -33.84 -12.41
CA GLN A 116 18.01 -34.52 -11.66
C GLN A 116 19.20 -34.94 -12.52
N ILE A 117 19.00 -35.07 -13.83
CA ILE A 117 20.06 -35.40 -14.81
C ILE A 117 21.18 -34.34 -14.83
N PHE A 118 20.91 -33.11 -14.37
CA PHE A 118 21.89 -32.04 -14.34
C PHE A 118 22.60 -31.87 -12.99
N ASP A 119 22.17 -32.56 -11.93
CA ASP A 119 22.64 -32.31 -10.55
C ASP A 119 24.19 -32.36 -10.44
N THR A 120 24.82 -33.42 -10.95
CA THR A 120 26.28 -33.59 -10.89
C THR A 120 27.04 -32.52 -11.68
N TYR A 121 26.47 -32.08 -12.81
CA TYR A 121 27.05 -31.02 -13.62
C TYR A 121 26.92 -29.66 -12.90
N ILE A 122 25.77 -29.37 -12.31
CA ILE A 122 25.51 -28.11 -11.60
C ILE A 122 26.35 -28.01 -10.32
N ASP A 123 26.54 -29.10 -9.59
CA ASP A 123 27.50 -29.17 -8.49
C ASP A 123 28.91 -28.76 -8.96
N SER A 124 29.37 -29.33 -10.09
CA SER A 124 30.70 -29.01 -10.65
C SER A 124 30.80 -27.56 -11.17
N LEU A 125 29.73 -27.03 -11.78
CA LEU A 125 29.62 -25.64 -12.22
C LEU A 125 29.75 -24.68 -11.04
N THR A 126 28.96 -24.89 -9.99
CA THR A 126 28.92 -23.99 -8.84
C THR A 126 30.23 -23.95 -8.06
N ASP A 127 30.94 -25.08 -7.96
CA ASP A 127 32.25 -25.15 -7.31
C ASP A 127 33.35 -24.36 -8.06
N CYS A 128 33.16 -24.11 -9.37
CA CYS A 128 34.11 -23.42 -10.23
C CYS A 128 33.76 -21.94 -10.49
N ILE A 129 32.58 -21.44 -10.10
CA ILE A 129 32.14 -20.04 -10.37
C ILE A 129 33.18 -19.00 -9.92
N LYS A 130 33.81 -19.21 -8.76
CA LYS A 130 34.86 -18.33 -8.21
C LYS A 130 36.09 -18.15 -9.12
N LEU A 131 36.30 -19.06 -10.07
CA LEU A 131 37.42 -19.02 -11.01
C LEU A 131 37.12 -18.18 -12.25
N GLY A 132 35.85 -17.83 -12.49
CA GLY A 132 35.43 -17.11 -13.70
C GLY A 132 35.83 -15.64 -13.71
N THR A 133 36.12 -15.09 -14.87
CA THR A 133 36.22 -13.65 -15.11
C THR A 133 34.86 -12.96 -15.05
N ASP A 134 34.81 -11.64 -14.94
CA ASP A 134 33.53 -10.91 -14.92
C ASP A 134 32.70 -11.14 -16.19
N GLU A 135 33.33 -11.23 -17.37
CA GLU A 135 32.64 -11.56 -18.62
C GLU A 135 32.07 -12.99 -18.64
N GLU A 136 32.81 -13.96 -18.08
CA GLU A 136 32.30 -15.33 -17.91
C GLU A 136 31.10 -15.34 -16.96
N LEU A 137 31.15 -14.60 -15.84
CA LEU A 137 30.00 -14.49 -14.94
C LEU A 137 28.78 -13.87 -15.64
N LYS A 138 28.95 -12.78 -16.39
CA LYS A 138 27.87 -12.18 -17.19
C LYS A 138 27.26 -13.20 -18.14
N THR A 139 28.11 -13.98 -18.81
CA THR A 139 27.68 -15.04 -19.73
C THR A 139 26.87 -16.12 -19.01
N LEU A 140 27.26 -16.52 -17.80
CA LEU A 140 26.49 -17.45 -16.97
C LEU A 140 25.10 -16.90 -16.63
N PHE A 141 24.96 -15.60 -16.31
CA PHE A 141 23.65 -14.98 -16.07
C PHE A 141 22.74 -15.03 -17.30
N TYR A 142 23.26 -14.64 -18.48
CA TYR A 142 22.49 -14.71 -19.73
C TYR A 142 22.09 -16.16 -20.05
N THR A 143 23.02 -17.08 -19.87
CA THR A 143 22.77 -18.51 -20.08
C THR A 143 21.68 -19.03 -19.14
N LEU A 144 21.77 -18.70 -17.85
CA LEU A 144 20.74 -19.04 -16.86
C LEU A 144 19.37 -18.52 -17.26
N ASN A 145 19.31 -17.34 -17.89
CA ASN A 145 18.06 -16.77 -18.37
C ASN A 145 17.43 -17.56 -19.55
N LYS A 146 18.26 -18.19 -20.39
CA LYS A 146 17.84 -18.97 -21.56
C LYS A 146 17.24 -20.34 -21.22
N TRP A 147 17.64 -20.95 -20.10
CA TRP A 147 17.07 -22.22 -19.69
C TRP A 147 15.53 -22.16 -19.61
N PRO A 148 14.83 -23.26 -19.96
CA PRO A 148 13.37 -23.32 -19.83
C PRO A 148 12.85 -22.91 -18.46
N GLU A 149 11.64 -22.35 -18.43
CA GLU A 149 11.06 -21.80 -17.21
C GLU A 149 10.91 -22.86 -16.10
N THR A 150 11.43 -22.51 -14.93
CA THR A 150 11.24 -23.31 -13.72
C THR A 150 9.98 -22.86 -12.96
N PRO A 151 9.31 -23.76 -12.21
CA PRO A 151 8.18 -23.40 -11.37
C PRO A 151 8.50 -22.33 -10.32
N SER A 152 9.77 -22.23 -9.93
CA SER A 152 10.26 -21.27 -8.94
C SER A 152 11.76 -21.05 -9.09
N ILE A 153 12.21 -19.83 -8.81
CA ILE A 153 13.63 -19.48 -8.62
C ILE A 153 14.30 -20.21 -7.44
N ARG A 154 13.53 -20.99 -6.66
CA ARG A 154 14.01 -21.79 -5.52
C ARG A 154 14.11 -23.28 -5.81
N THR A 155 13.91 -23.69 -7.05
CA THR A 155 14.16 -25.07 -7.47
C THR A 155 15.66 -25.38 -7.34
N ARG A 156 16.04 -26.63 -7.07
CA ARG A 156 17.40 -27.01 -6.61
C ARG A 156 18.53 -26.41 -7.46
N ASN A 157 18.58 -26.78 -8.74
CA ASN A 157 19.70 -26.43 -9.58
C ASN A 157 19.69 -24.92 -9.93
N ILE A 158 18.52 -24.29 -10.08
CA ILE A 158 18.48 -22.84 -10.31
C ILE A 158 19.00 -22.07 -9.07
N ILE A 159 18.60 -22.47 -7.85
CA ILE A 159 19.03 -21.77 -6.64
C ILE A 159 20.52 -21.93 -6.37
N GLU A 160 21.06 -23.11 -6.63
CA GLU A 160 22.49 -23.37 -6.49
C GLU A 160 23.31 -22.46 -7.42
N VAL A 161 22.91 -22.33 -8.70
CA VAL A 161 23.60 -21.46 -9.65
C VAL A 161 23.51 -19.99 -9.27
N TRP A 162 22.29 -19.44 -9.07
CA TRP A 162 22.20 -18.00 -8.78
C TRP A 162 22.74 -17.63 -7.39
N ALA A 163 22.71 -18.54 -6.41
CA ALA A 163 23.32 -18.29 -5.10
C ALA A 163 24.86 -18.33 -5.17
N ALA A 164 25.45 -19.22 -5.96
CA ALA A 164 26.89 -19.23 -6.18
C ALA A 164 27.36 -17.98 -6.95
N LEU A 165 26.57 -17.51 -7.92
CA LEU A 165 26.80 -16.21 -8.57
C LEU A 165 26.68 -15.04 -7.58
N ASP A 166 25.69 -15.06 -6.68
CA ASP A 166 25.50 -14.07 -5.61
C ASP A 166 26.71 -13.99 -4.67
N ASP A 167 27.20 -15.13 -4.19
CA ASP A 167 28.36 -15.22 -3.30
C ASP A 167 29.63 -14.68 -3.98
N GLU A 168 29.84 -15.00 -5.27
CA GLU A 168 30.99 -14.50 -6.01
C GLU A 168 30.88 -13.01 -6.36
N CYS A 169 29.70 -12.53 -6.75
CA CYS A 169 29.47 -11.09 -6.94
C CYS A 169 29.71 -10.30 -5.64
N LEU A 170 29.33 -10.89 -4.49
CA LEU A 170 29.56 -10.30 -3.18
C LEU A 170 31.05 -10.24 -2.82
N SER A 171 31.84 -11.24 -3.21
CA SER A 171 33.30 -11.26 -2.99
C SER A 171 34.01 -10.14 -3.78
N ARG A 172 33.51 -9.83 -4.99
CA ARG A 172 34.06 -8.80 -5.90
C ARG A 172 33.56 -7.38 -5.65
N LEU A 173 32.45 -7.22 -4.93
CA LEU A 173 31.73 -5.95 -4.72
C LEU A 173 32.61 -4.75 -4.34
N LYS A 174 33.69 -4.98 -3.58
CA LYS A 174 34.59 -3.89 -3.15
C LYS A 174 35.43 -3.33 -4.30
N ASN A 175 35.84 -4.19 -5.24
CA ASN A 175 36.75 -3.86 -6.33
C ASN A 175 36.01 -3.28 -7.54
N TRP A 176 34.72 -3.58 -7.67
CA TRP A 176 33.90 -3.06 -8.75
C TRP A 176 33.61 -1.56 -8.63
N SER A 177 33.74 -0.90 -9.79
CA SER A 177 33.23 0.42 -10.12
C SER A 177 31.70 0.49 -9.99
N TYR A 178 31.12 1.69 -9.99
CA TYR A 178 29.66 1.82 -9.91
C TYR A 178 28.95 1.26 -11.15
N ASP A 179 29.54 1.38 -12.34
CA ASP A 179 28.96 0.85 -13.57
C ASP A 179 28.94 -0.69 -13.58
N GLU A 180 30.00 -1.33 -13.07
CA GLU A 180 30.03 -2.78 -12.86
C GLU A 180 28.98 -3.23 -11.85
N LEU A 181 28.82 -2.51 -10.72
CA LEU A 181 27.78 -2.82 -9.74
C LEU A 181 26.36 -2.77 -10.35
N LEU A 182 26.08 -1.74 -11.14
CA LEU A 182 24.78 -1.56 -11.78
C LEU A 182 24.55 -2.56 -12.93
N THR A 183 25.61 -2.93 -13.63
CA THR A 183 25.58 -4.00 -14.65
C THR A 183 25.17 -5.33 -14.02
N PHE A 184 25.79 -5.73 -12.92
CA PHE A 184 25.42 -6.98 -12.25
C PHE A 184 24.03 -6.89 -11.60
N LEU A 185 23.61 -5.74 -11.06
CA LEU A 185 22.22 -5.53 -10.63
C LEU A 185 21.22 -5.77 -11.77
N SER A 186 21.53 -5.33 -13.00
CA SER A 186 20.71 -5.63 -14.19
C SER A 186 20.60 -7.13 -14.48
N LEU A 187 21.69 -7.88 -14.32
CA LEU A 187 21.69 -9.33 -14.52
C LEU A 187 20.86 -10.06 -13.45
N PHE A 188 20.93 -9.61 -12.20
CA PHE A 188 20.06 -10.10 -11.13
C PHE A 188 18.58 -9.75 -11.35
N TYR A 189 18.30 -8.59 -11.97
CA TYR A 189 16.95 -8.21 -12.39
C TYR A 189 16.42 -9.16 -13.47
N MET A 190 17.25 -9.46 -14.48
CA MET A 190 16.92 -10.35 -15.60
C MET A 190 16.39 -11.71 -15.13
N ILE A 191 17.04 -12.32 -14.15
CA ILE A 191 16.65 -13.62 -13.60
C ILE A 191 15.65 -13.53 -12.44
N ASN A 192 15.15 -12.32 -12.13
CA ASN A 192 14.14 -12.04 -11.11
C ASN A 192 14.53 -12.45 -9.67
N VAL A 193 15.80 -12.29 -9.29
CA VAL A 193 16.28 -12.68 -7.93
C VAL A 193 16.81 -11.52 -7.07
N ILE A 194 16.71 -10.26 -7.52
CA ILE A 194 17.11 -9.06 -6.74
C ILE A 194 16.61 -9.08 -5.28
N ARG A 195 15.36 -9.52 -5.05
CA ARG A 195 14.75 -9.49 -3.70
C ARG A 195 15.37 -10.49 -2.72
N TYR A 196 16.14 -11.44 -3.22
CA TYR A 196 16.68 -12.57 -2.46
C TYR A 196 18.22 -12.60 -2.44
N SER A 197 18.87 -11.76 -3.23
CA SER A 197 20.33 -11.67 -3.37
C SER A 197 20.97 -10.79 -2.28
N ASP A 198 22.00 -11.32 -1.62
CA ASP A 198 22.78 -10.59 -0.61
C ASP A 198 23.72 -9.57 -1.30
N TYR A 199 24.25 -9.91 -2.48
CA TYR A 199 24.97 -8.96 -3.33
C TYR A 199 24.10 -7.73 -3.65
N CYS A 200 22.88 -7.92 -4.15
CA CYS A 200 21.98 -6.83 -4.52
C CYS A 200 21.72 -5.90 -3.34
N MET A 201 21.44 -6.47 -2.16
CA MET A 201 21.27 -5.69 -0.94
C MET A 201 22.52 -4.86 -0.62
N LYS A 202 23.71 -5.47 -0.64
CA LYS A 202 24.96 -4.81 -0.27
C LYS A 202 25.39 -3.77 -1.32
N ALA A 203 25.17 -4.04 -2.60
CA ALA A 203 25.44 -3.12 -3.70
C ALA A 203 24.55 -1.87 -3.59
N LEU A 204 23.24 -2.03 -3.38
CA LEU A 204 22.33 -0.90 -3.19
C LEU A 204 22.63 -0.09 -1.92
N GLN A 205 23.07 -0.74 -0.84
CA GLN A 205 23.57 -0.05 0.35
C GLN A 205 24.83 0.77 0.04
N LYS A 206 25.80 0.21 -0.68
CA LYS A 206 27.04 0.90 -1.09
C LYS A 206 26.70 2.11 -1.97
N LEU A 207 25.90 1.93 -3.03
CA LEU A 207 25.48 2.99 -3.94
C LEU A 207 24.76 4.12 -3.20
N SER A 208 23.80 3.80 -2.32
CA SER A 208 23.09 4.81 -1.54
C SER A 208 24.02 5.61 -0.61
N SER A 209 24.93 4.93 0.09
CA SER A 209 25.91 5.58 0.99
C SER A 209 26.95 6.44 0.24
N LYS A 210 27.11 6.21 -1.06
CA LYS A 210 28.04 6.94 -1.94
C LYS A 210 27.31 7.81 -2.95
N ALA A 211 26.04 8.18 -2.68
CA ALA A 211 25.20 8.96 -3.59
C ALA A 211 25.89 10.21 -4.17
N LYS A 212 26.71 10.91 -3.37
CA LYS A 212 27.48 12.09 -3.81
C LYS A 212 28.38 11.82 -5.01
N ASN A 213 28.92 10.61 -5.10
CA ASN A 213 29.87 10.20 -6.12
C ASN A 213 29.18 9.61 -7.36
N LEU A 214 27.85 9.45 -7.34
CA LEU A 214 27.10 8.90 -8.45
C LEU A 214 26.81 9.98 -9.51
N THR A 215 26.92 9.58 -10.77
CA THR A 215 26.42 10.38 -11.90
C THR A 215 24.88 10.43 -11.89
N PRO A 216 24.25 11.36 -12.62
CA PRO A 216 22.79 11.37 -12.78
C PRO A 216 22.23 10.02 -13.26
N ALA A 217 22.84 9.42 -14.29
CA ALA A 217 22.43 8.12 -14.81
C ALA A 217 22.50 7.01 -13.74
N GLN A 218 23.58 6.98 -12.97
CA GLN A 218 23.77 6.01 -11.89
C GLN A 218 22.78 6.21 -10.74
N LEU A 219 22.38 7.46 -10.43
CA LEU A 219 21.32 7.76 -9.46
C LEU A 219 19.96 7.19 -9.90
N VAL A 220 19.61 7.39 -11.16
CA VAL A 220 18.34 6.88 -11.72
C VAL A 220 18.32 5.35 -11.67
N GLN A 221 19.38 4.68 -12.11
CA GLN A 221 19.48 3.21 -12.05
C GLN A 221 19.44 2.70 -10.60
N THR A 222 20.16 3.36 -9.68
CA THR A 222 20.17 2.98 -8.27
C THR A 222 18.76 2.99 -7.70
N LEU A 223 17.98 4.05 -7.97
CA LEU A 223 16.60 4.15 -7.49
C LEU A 223 15.64 3.19 -8.20
N PHE A 224 15.85 2.89 -9.48
CA PHE A 224 15.14 1.82 -10.16
C PHE A 224 15.29 0.49 -9.41
N PHE A 225 16.54 0.08 -9.14
CA PHE A 225 16.82 -1.20 -8.46
C PHE A 225 16.38 -1.21 -6.99
N ILE A 226 16.43 -0.08 -6.28
CA ILE A 226 15.78 0.07 -4.95
C ILE A 226 14.29 -0.23 -5.06
N GLY A 227 13.63 0.27 -6.12
CA GLY A 227 12.21 0.00 -6.38
C GLY A 227 11.91 -1.48 -6.64
N ILE A 228 12.81 -2.20 -7.33
CA ILE A 228 12.70 -3.66 -7.53
C ILE A 228 12.91 -4.43 -6.22
N TRP A 229 13.89 -4.00 -5.41
CA TRP A 229 14.22 -4.59 -4.11
C TRP A 229 13.11 -4.39 -3.07
N ARG A 230 12.32 -3.29 -3.19
CA ARG A 230 11.18 -2.94 -2.33
C ARG A 230 11.52 -2.74 -0.84
N LYS A 231 12.78 -2.44 -0.54
CA LYS A 231 13.24 -2.09 0.80
C LYS A 231 14.03 -0.80 0.71
N SER A 232 13.97 0.00 1.78
CA SER A 232 14.77 1.22 1.89
C SER A 232 16.20 0.85 2.31
N PRO A 233 17.22 1.27 1.55
CA PRO A 233 18.57 1.41 2.09
C PRO A 233 18.58 2.36 3.30
N PHE A 234 19.63 2.28 4.11
CA PHE A 234 19.77 3.11 5.31
C PHE A 234 19.92 4.61 5.00
N ASP A 235 20.42 4.94 3.80
CA ASP A 235 20.85 6.29 3.46
C ASP A 235 20.05 6.90 2.29
N MET A 236 18.72 6.72 2.32
CA MET A 236 17.81 7.32 1.33
C MET A 236 17.84 8.86 1.35
N HIS A 237 18.25 9.46 2.46
CA HIS A 237 18.37 10.90 2.59
C HIS A 237 19.50 11.46 1.73
N ASN A 238 20.67 10.80 1.68
CA ASN A 238 21.75 11.25 0.80
C ASN A 238 21.39 11.15 -0.68
N LEU A 239 20.62 10.13 -1.09
CA LEU A 239 20.06 10.07 -2.44
C LEU A 239 19.15 11.29 -2.71
N GLU A 240 18.30 11.64 -1.76
CA GLU A 240 17.37 12.78 -1.87
C GLU A 240 18.12 14.10 -2.06
N VAL A 241 19.16 14.33 -1.24
CA VAL A 241 20.03 15.52 -1.32
C VAL A 241 20.70 15.62 -2.69
N GLU A 242 21.20 14.51 -3.22
CA GLU A 242 21.92 14.51 -4.50
C GLU A 242 20.97 14.65 -5.70
N ILE A 243 19.74 14.13 -5.62
CA ILE A 243 18.68 14.41 -6.59
C ILE A 243 18.40 15.92 -6.62
N ASN A 244 18.24 16.56 -5.47
CA ASN A 244 17.95 18.00 -5.42
C ASN A 244 19.10 18.84 -6.00
N LYS A 245 20.36 18.50 -5.69
CA LYS A 245 21.54 19.18 -6.26
C LYS A 245 21.66 19.04 -7.77
N LYS A 246 21.30 17.87 -8.31
CA LYS A 246 21.43 17.54 -9.73
C LYS A 246 20.11 17.68 -10.49
N TYR A 247 19.09 18.32 -9.90
CA TYR A 247 17.71 18.28 -10.37
C TYR A 247 17.54 18.67 -11.84
N SER A 248 18.22 19.73 -12.27
CA SER A 248 18.16 20.26 -13.65
C SER A 248 18.72 19.32 -14.72
N GLN A 249 19.37 18.22 -14.31
CA GLN A 249 19.98 17.24 -15.22
C GLN A 249 19.04 16.06 -15.51
N PHE A 250 17.88 15.98 -14.84
CA PHE A 250 16.94 14.88 -15.02
C PHE A 250 15.77 15.26 -15.93
N THR A 251 15.44 14.34 -16.83
CA THR A 251 14.21 14.33 -17.60
C THR A 251 13.02 13.88 -16.73
N ILE A 252 11.80 14.15 -17.19
CA ILE A 252 10.59 13.77 -16.45
C ILE A 252 10.44 12.26 -16.27
N ASP A 253 10.89 11.46 -17.25
CA ASP A 253 10.85 10.01 -17.17
C ASP A 253 11.88 9.48 -16.16
N GLU A 254 13.05 10.09 -16.05
CA GLU A 254 14.04 9.75 -15.01
C GLU A 254 13.53 10.11 -13.62
N LEU A 255 12.88 11.28 -13.47
CA LEU A 255 12.19 11.64 -12.23
C LEU A 255 11.11 10.63 -11.89
N ALA A 256 10.37 10.11 -12.88
CA ALA A 256 9.36 9.09 -12.66
C ALA A 256 9.95 7.75 -12.21
N ILE A 257 11.07 7.30 -12.79
CA ILE A 257 11.80 6.09 -12.37
C ILE A 257 12.28 6.23 -10.92
N MET A 258 12.87 7.39 -10.59
CA MET A 258 13.29 7.68 -9.22
C MET A 258 12.10 7.70 -8.25
N SER A 259 10.96 8.25 -8.69
CA SER A 259 9.71 8.27 -7.93
C SER A 259 9.15 6.87 -7.66
N MET A 260 9.27 5.95 -8.62
CA MET A 260 8.94 4.54 -8.40
C MET A 260 9.83 3.92 -7.31
N GLY A 261 11.13 4.25 -7.31
CA GLY A 261 12.09 3.82 -6.29
C GLY A 261 11.66 4.20 -4.87
N TYR A 262 11.39 5.49 -4.64
CA TYR A 262 10.90 5.99 -3.35
C TYR A 262 9.56 5.36 -2.95
N PHE A 263 8.59 5.34 -3.86
CA PHE A 263 7.27 4.80 -3.57
C PHE A 263 7.31 3.30 -3.25
N LYS A 264 7.99 2.48 -4.07
CA LYS A 264 8.05 1.02 -3.89
C LYS A 264 8.92 0.59 -2.70
N SER A 265 9.89 1.40 -2.29
CA SER A 265 10.66 1.23 -1.05
C SER A 265 9.94 1.75 0.20
N LYS A 266 8.76 2.36 0.03
CA LYS A 266 7.95 2.98 1.10
C LYS A 266 8.68 4.13 1.81
N THR A 267 9.53 4.86 1.09
CA THR A 267 10.26 6.03 1.62
C THR A 267 9.68 7.30 1.02
N PRO A 268 9.13 8.25 1.82
CA PRO A 268 8.69 9.53 1.30
C PRO A 268 9.90 10.46 1.07
N ILE A 269 9.77 11.38 0.12
CA ILE A 269 10.67 12.55 0.06
C ILE A 269 10.31 13.47 1.23
N ARG A 270 11.33 13.92 1.96
CA ARG A 270 11.15 14.76 3.16
C ARG A 270 11.31 16.24 2.87
N ASP A 271 12.11 16.58 1.86
CA ASP A 271 12.38 17.93 1.37
C ASP A 271 11.15 18.48 0.62
N PRO A 272 10.44 19.47 1.21
CA PRO A 272 9.26 20.06 0.58
C PRO A 272 9.59 20.87 -0.69
N GLU A 273 10.83 21.35 -0.84
CA GLU A 273 11.30 22.07 -2.02
C GLU A 273 11.48 21.10 -3.20
N LEU A 274 12.07 19.93 -2.95
CA LEU A 274 12.18 18.88 -3.97
C LEU A 274 10.80 18.41 -4.45
N VAL A 275 9.85 18.19 -3.53
CA VAL A 275 8.47 17.87 -3.90
C VAL A 275 7.84 18.99 -4.75
N GLN A 276 8.08 20.26 -4.41
CA GLN A 276 7.61 21.39 -5.21
C GLN A 276 8.20 21.38 -6.62
N LYS A 277 9.52 21.16 -6.76
CA LYS A 277 10.17 21.09 -8.07
C LYS A 277 9.53 20.00 -8.93
N ILE A 278 9.29 18.82 -8.35
CA ILE A 278 8.61 17.70 -9.02
C ILE A 278 7.21 18.10 -9.48
N ILE A 279 6.41 18.74 -8.61
CA ILE A 279 5.06 19.22 -8.97
C ILE A 279 5.12 20.20 -10.15
N ASN A 280 6.04 21.17 -10.11
CA ASN A 280 6.19 22.16 -11.19
C ASN A 280 6.59 21.47 -12.50
N THR A 281 7.55 20.55 -12.47
CA THR A 281 7.95 19.78 -13.66
C THR A 281 6.78 18.97 -14.25
N VAL A 282 5.90 18.39 -13.41
CA VAL A 282 4.69 17.71 -13.90
C VAL A 282 3.72 18.70 -14.56
N ILE A 283 3.52 19.89 -13.98
CA ILE A 283 2.66 20.93 -14.57
C ILE A 283 3.21 21.37 -15.94
N ASP A 284 4.51 21.66 -16.02
CA ASP A 284 5.18 22.13 -17.23
C ASP A 284 5.14 21.10 -18.37
N ASN A 285 5.11 19.81 -18.04
CA ASN A 285 5.07 18.70 -19.00
C ASN A 285 3.70 18.01 -19.06
N SER A 286 2.66 18.62 -18.50
CA SER A 286 1.32 18.02 -18.35
C SER A 286 0.76 17.47 -19.67
N LYS A 287 1.04 18.12 -20.81
CA LYS A 287 0.54 17.73 -22.13
C LYS A 287 1.29 16.55 -22.78
N THR A 288 2.57 16.38 -22.45
CA THR A 288 3.48 15.45 -23.15
C THR A 288 3.86 14.23 -22.31
N ILE A 289 3.71 14.33 -20.99
CA ILE A 289 4.11 13.24 -20.09
C ILE A 289 3.32 11.95 -20.36
N HIS A 290 4.05 10.84 -20.43
CA HIS A 290 3.47 9.51 -20.56
C HIS A 290 2.74 9.09 -19.28
N GLU A 291 1.63 8.38 -19.42
CA GLU A 291 0.73 8.05 -18.31
C GLU A 291 1.36 7.20 -17.20
N VAL A 292 2.30 6.30 -17.55
CA VAL A 292 3.03 5.47 -16.58
C VAL A 292 3.95 6.35 -15.73
N SER A 293 4.65 7.29 -16.37
CA SER A 293 5.53 8.26 -15.70
C SER A 293 4.72 9.19 -14.80
N LEU A 294 3.59 9.71 -15.30
CA LEU A 294 2.67 10.55 -14.54
C LEU A 294 2.13 9.82 -13.31
N ALA A 295 1.65 8.58 -13.47
CA ALA A 295 1.14 7.79 -12.35
C ALA A 295 2.22 7.56 -11.27
N ALA A 296 3.47 7.31 -11.66
CA ALA A 296 4.59 7.18 -10.72
C ALA A 296 4.85 8.46 -9.92
N LEU A 297 4.87 9.61 -10.59
CA LEU A 297 5.07 10.92 -9.97
C LEU A 297 3.90 11.28 -9.03
N LEU A 298 2.65 11.06 -9.44
CA LEU A 298 1.47 11.31 -8.60
C LEU A 298 1.45 10.43 -7.35
N LYS A 299 1.87 9.16 -7.46
CA LYS A 299 2.01 8.25 -6.31
C LYS A 299 3.03 8.80 -5.30
N LEU A 300 4.18 9.28 -5.78
CA LEU A 300 5.21 9.88 -4.94
C LEU A 300 4.75 11.19 -4.30
N ILE A 301 4.17 12.10 -5.09
CA ILE A 301 3.65 13.39 -4.63
C ILE A 301 2.65 13.17 -3.51
N ARG A 302 1.67 12.28 -3.71
CA ARG A 302 0.67 11.92 -2.69
C ARG A 302 1.32 11.38 -1.43
N TYR A 303 2.35 10.54 -1.55
CA TYR A 303 3.03 9.90 -0.43
C TYR A 303 3.94 10.85 0.36
N SER A 304 4.46 11.88 -0.31
CA SER A 304 5.42 12.84 0.27
C SER A 304 4.74 14.14 0.74
N SER A 305 3.55 14.46 0.22
CA SER A 305 2.77 15.64 0.62
C SER A 305 2.02 15.38 1.93
N LYS A 306 2.36 16.14 2.98
CA LYS A 306 1.77 16.02 4.32
C LYS A 306 1.05 17.28 4.81
N SER A 307 1.21 18.40 4.12
CA SER A 307 0.57 19.65 4.51
C SER A 307 -0.75 19.81 3.77
N VAL A 308 -1.82 20.04 4.53
CA VAL A 308 -3.16 20.37 4.01
C VAL A 308 -3.18 21.80 3.48
N LEU A 309 -2.33 22.70 4.02
CA LEU A 309 -2.34 24.15 3.79
C LEU A 309 -1.72 24.60 2.46
N ASP A 310 -1.75 23.75 1.45
CA ASP A 310 -0.86 23.85 0.31
C ASP A 310 -1.61 23.76 -1.01
N ASP A 311 -1.68 24.89 -1.71
CA ASP A 311 -2.39 25.03 -2.98
C ASP A 311 -1.68 24.37 -4.17
N ARG A 312 -0.44 23.90 -3.98
CA ARG A 312 0.34 23.21 -5.04
C ARG A 312 -0.41 22.03 -5.66
N ILE A 313 -1.19 21.30 -4.84
CA ILE A 313 -1.99 20.17 -5.32
C ILE A 313 -3.18 20.64 -6.16
N ASN A 314 -3.83 21.76 -5.82
CA ASN A 314 -4.90 22.31 -6.66
C ASN A 314 -4.33 22.78 -7.99
N ARG A 315 -3.23 23.52 -8.01
CA ARG A 315 -2.56 23.95 -9.25
C ARG A 315 -2.17 22.78 -10.15
N LEU A 316 -1.66 21.70 -9.54
CA LEU A 316 -1.36 20.45 -10.25
C LEU A 316 -2.62 19.84 -10.88
N LEU A 317 -3.70 19.74 -10.11
CA LEU A 317 -4.96 19.15 -10.58
C LEU A 317 -5.65 20.03 -11.64
N GLU A 318 -5.55 21.35 -11.51
CA GLU A 318 -6.05 22.34 -12.47
C GLU A 318 -5.34 22.19 -13.82
N ALA A 319 -4.02 22.00 -13.82
CA ALA A 319 -3.27 21.73 -15.05
C ALA A 319 -3.63 20.37 -15.66
N LEU A 320 -3.71 19.32 -14.85
CA LEU A 320 -3.92 17.95 -15.35
C LEU A 320 -5.37 17.64 -15.75
N GLN A 321 -6.37 18.40 -15.28
CA GLN A 321 -7.78 18.08 -15.56
C GLN A 321 -8.13 18.05 -17.04
N HIS A 322 -7.41 18.83 -17.86
CA HIS A 322 -7.59 18.91 -19.30
C HIS A 322 -7.02 17.68 -20.03
N GLU A 323 -6.14 16.94 -19.36
CA GLU A 323 -5.45 15.77 -19.90
C GLU A 323 -6.20 14.45 -19.60
N VAL A 324 -7.26 14.51 -18.77
CA VAL A 324 -8.09 13.33 -18.42
C VAL A 324 -8.53 12.49 -19.63
N PRO A 325 -8.95 13.08 -20.78
CA PRO A 325 -9.40 12.29 -21.93
C PRO A 325 -8.31 11.41 -22.56
N ARG A 326 -7.05 11.88 -22.59
CA ARG A 326 -5.93 11.16 -23.23
C ARG A 326 -5.31 10.09 -22.33
N LEU A 327 -5.52 10.17 -21.01
CA LEU A 327 -4.92 9.29 -20.02
C LEU A 327 -5.76 8.02 -19.80
N SER A 328 -5.11 6.90 -19.46
CA SER A 328 -5.83 5.71 -19.00
C SER A 328 -6.59 5.97 -17.71
N VAL A 329 -7.59 5.11 -17.45
CA VAL A 329 -8.33 5.09 -16.20
C VAL A 329 -7.40 4.92 -14.99
N MET A 330 -6.36 4.08 -15.11
CA MET A 330 -5.38 3.86 -14.03
C MET A 330 -4.65 5.15 -13.66
N CYS A 331 -4.20 5.93 -14.65
CA CYS A 331 -3.55 7.21 -14.40
C CYS A 331 -4.53 8.23 -13.79
N ASN A 332 -5.75 8.31 -14.34
CA ASN A 332 -6.82 9.17 -13.83
C ASN A 332 -7.20 8.84 -12.36
N VAL A 333 -7.19 7.57 -11.96
CA VAL A 333 -7.38 7.16 -10.56
C VAL A 333 -6.30 7.76 -9.67
N HIS A 334 -5.04 7.77 -10.11
CA HIS A 334 -3.95 8.39 -9.34
C HIS A 334 -4.04 9.91 -9.29
N MET A 335 -4.57 10.55 -10.34
CA MET A 335 -4.93 11.97 -10.29
C MET A 335 -6.02 12.24 -9.25
N ALA A 336 -7.12 11.47 -9.25
CA ALA A 336 -8.16 11.60 -8.25
C ALA A 336 -7.63 11.40 -6.81
N LEU A 337 -6.73 10.43 -6.63
CA LEU A 337 -6.16 10.10 -5.33
C LEU A 337 -5.16 11.14 -4.79
N VAL A 338 -4.49 11.93 -5.63
CA VAL A 338 -3.43 12.85 -5.14
C VAL A 338 -3.99 13.89 -4.17
N GLY A 339 -5.22 14.36 -4.38
CA GLY A 339 -5.90 15.30 -3.50
C GLY A 339 -6.29 14.72 -2.15
N THR A 340 -6.42 13.39 -2.02
CA THR A 340 -6.95 12.76 -0.79
C THR A 340 -5.98 12.84 0.39
N SER A 341 -4.66 12.87 0.18
CA SER A 341 -3.70 12.93 1.28
C SER A 341 -3.62 14.31 1.93
N THR A 342 -3.92 15.37 1.17
CA THR A 342 -3.94 16.76 1.63
C THR A 342 -5.36 17.33 1.73
N LEU A 343 -6.38 16.51 1.49
CA LEU A 343 -7.80 16.90 1.44
C LEU A 343 -8.09 18.08 0.51
N ASN A 344 -7.31 18.22 -0.56
CA ASN A 344 -7.54 19.20 -1.61
C ASN A 344 -8.56 18.65 -2.62
N LEU A 345 -9.75 19.24 -2.63
CA LEU A 345 -10.84 18.86 -3.52
C LEU A 345 -10.81 19.73 -4.79
N HIS A 346 -10.49 19.11 -5.92
CA HIS A 346 -10.62 19.73 -7.23
C HIS A 346 -11.85 19.18 -7.98
N LYS A 347 -12.99 19.86 -7.86
CA LYS A 347 -14.29 19.36 -8.36
C LYS A 347 -14.28 19.08 -9.87
N GLN A 348 -13.79 20.00 -10.69
CA GLN A 348 -13.85 19.86 -12.15
C GLN A 348 -13.02 18.65 -12.65
N CYS A 349 -11.77 18.52 -12.18
CA CYS A 349 -10.95 17.34 -12.38
C CYS A 349 -11.68 16.02 -12.02
N LEU A 350 -12.33 15.95 -10.84
CA LEU A 350 -13.09 14.75 -10.46
C LEU A 350 -14.31 14.52 -11.37
N ASN A 351 -15.06 15.55 -11.74
CA ASN A 351 -16.18 15.42 -12.70
C ASN A 351 -15.70 14.88 -14.05
N ASN A 352 -14.59 15.40 -14.59
CA ASN A 352 -13.99 14.93 -15.84
C ASN A 352 -13.61 13.43 -15.73
N ILE A 353 -13.03 13.03 -14.60
CA ILE A 353 -12.65 11.63 -14.35
C ILE A 353 -13.89 10.73 -14.26
N ALA A 354 -14.93 11.13 -13.54
CA ALA A 354 -16.20 10.38 -13.49
C ALA A 354 -16.79 10.19 -14.90
N ALA A 355 -16.87 11.27 -15.68
CA ALA A 355 -17.40 11.22 -17.06
C ALA A 355 -16.57 10.28 -17.95
N ARG A 356 -15.24 10.30 -17.83
CA ARG A 356 -14.35 9.40 -18.56
C ARG A 356 -14.57 7.95 -18.19
N VAL A 357 -14.68 7.66 -16.89
CA VAL A 357 -14.80 6.28 -16.36
C VAL A 357 -16.16 5.67 -16.68
N ILE A 358 -17.25 6.46 -16.64
CA ILE A 358 -18.58 5.99 -17.07
C ILE A 358 -18.52 5.41 -18.48
N LYS A 359 -17.80 6.07 -19.40
CA LYS A 359 -17.64 5.62 -20.79
C LYS A 359 -16.73 4.40 -20.97
N SER A 360 -15.93 4.05 -19.97
CA SER A 360 -14.98 2.92 -19.99
C SER A 360 -15.23 1.93 -18.85
N MET A 361 -16.47 1.83 -18.39
CA MET A 361 -16.82 1.03 -17.21
C MET A 361 -16.42 -0.45 -17.36
N PRO A 362 -16.69 -1.14 -18.50
CA PRO A 362 -16.33 -2.56 -18.68
C PRO A 362 -14.83 -2.82 -18.58
N ASP A 363 -13.99 -1.89 -19.03
CA ASP A 363 -12.53 -2.02 -19.03
C ASP A 363 -11.90 -1.55 -17.71
N THR A 364 -12.68 -0.91 -16.84
CA THR A 364 -12.18 -0.40 -15.56
C THR A 364 -12.10 -1.54 -14.55
N ARG A 365 -10.92 -1.71 -13.93
CA ARG A 365 -10.69 -2.77 -12.94
C ARG A 365 -11.45 -2.47 -11.65
N VAL A 366 -11.89 -3.51 -10.93
CA VAL A 366 -12.55 -3.39 -9.62
C VAL A 366 -11.70 -2.61 -8.61
N LYS A 367 -10.37 -2.73 -8.68
CA LYS A 367 -9.42 -1.96 -7.86
C LYS A 367 -9.45 -0.47 -8.16
N ASP A 368 -9.67 -0.09 -9.42
CA ASP A 368 -9.72 1.31 -9.82
C ASP A 368 -11.08 1.91 -9.41
N LEU A 369 -12.17 1.16 -9.58
CA LEU A 369 -13.50 1.53 -9.07
C LEU A 369 -13.49 1.74 -7.56
N GLU A 370 -12.91 0.79 -6.80
CA GLU A 370 -12.72 0.90 -5.35
C GLU A 370 -12.06 2.23 -4.96
N ARG A 371 -10.97 2.60 -5.65
CA ARG A 371 -10.21 3.82 -5.33
C ARG A 371 -10.95 5.08 -5.70
N LEU A 372 -11.74 5.08 -6.77
CA LEU A 372 -12.57 6.21 -7.14
C LEU A 372 -13.72 6.39 -6.14
N VAL A 373 -14.45 5.33 -5.80
CA VAL A 373 -15.52 5.39 -4.79
C VAL A 373 -14.97 5.85 -3.44
N LEU A 374 -13.77 5.39 -3.03
CA LEU A 374 -13.06 5.93 -1.87
C LEU A 374 -12.83 7.43 -1.99
N THR A 375 -12.32 7.93 -3.11
CA THR A 375 -12.04 9.36 -3.30
C THR A 375 -13.32 10.19 -3.19
N TYR A 376 -14.37 9.82 -3.93
CA TYR A 376 -15.66 10.52 -3.86
C TYR A 376 -16.27 10.44 -2.46
N GLY A 377 -16.23 9.27 -1.83
CA GLY A 377 -16.68 9.06 -0.46
C GLY A 377 -15.89 9.89 0.55
N THR A 378 -14.57 10.02 0.38
CA THR A 378 -13.71 10.84 1.26
C THR A 378 -14.12 12.31 1.18
N PHE A 379 -14.39 12.83 -0.01
CA PHE A 379 -14.80 14.22 -0.21
C PHE A 379 -16.31 14.46 -0.01
N GLY A 380 -17.11 13.41 0.19
CA GLY A 380 -18.57 13.51 0.15
C GLY A 380 -19.10 14.09 -1.17
N LEU A 381 -18.34 13.95 -2.26
CA LEU A 381 -18.65 14.55 -3.56
C LEU A 381 -19.53 13.59 -4.37
N ARG A 382 -20.63 14.11 -4.91
CA ARG A 382 -21.35 13.47 -6.01
C ARG A 382 -20.93 14.17 -7.31
N PRO A 383 -20.29 13.45 -8.26
CA PRO A 383 -19.82 14.08 -9.49
C PRO A 383 -21.01 14.54 -10.34
N ASP A 384 -20.82 15.69 -11.00
CA ASP A 384 -21.79 16.25 -11.94
C ASP A 384 -21.55 15.66 -13.33
N THR A 385 -22.29 14.60 -13.63
CA THR A 385 -22.21 13.83 -14.88
C THR A 385 -23.61 13.50 -15.37
N GLU A 386 -23.79 13.32 -16.69
CA GLU A 386 -25.08 12.98 -17.31
C GLU A 386 -25.77 11.77 -16.65
N GLU A 387 -24.98 10.75 -16.31
CA GLU A 387 -25.45 9.57 -15.60
C GLU A 387 -24.86 9.53 -14.18
N CYS A 388 -25.58 8.97 -13.22
CA CYS A 388 -25.08 8.83 -11.87
C CYS A 388 -23.90 7.84 -11.81
N PHE A 389 -22.69 8.35 -11.57
CA PHE A 389 -21.47 7.55 -11.44
C PHE A 389 -21.64 6.35 -10.50
N PHE A 390 -22.19 6.55 -9.30
CA PHE A 390 -22.32 5.48 -8.31
C PHE A 390 -23.27 4.37 -8.75
N THR A 391 -24.39 4.74 -9.38
CA THR A 391 -25.33 3.76 -9.93
C THR A 391 -24.66 2.90 -10.98
N LYS A 392 -23.89 3.52 -11.91
CA LYS A 392 -23.12 2.79 -12.91
C LYS A 392 -22.09 1.84 -12.30
N VAL A 393 -21.38 2.26 -11.25
CA VAL A 393 -20.43 1.38 -10.55
C VAL A 393 -21.17 0.21 -9.88
N ILE A 394 -22.28 0.46 -9.20
CA ILE A 394 -23.08 -0.59 -8.56
C ILE A 394 -23.58 -1.61 -9.58
N ASP A 395 -24.12 -1.14 -10.70
CA ASP A 395 -24.62 -2.01 -11.78
C ASP A 395 -23.48 -2.80 -12.42
N GLU A 396 -22.31 -2.19 -12.62
CA GLU A 396 -21.12 -2.88 -13.10
C GLU A 396 -20.68 -3.99 -12.13
N LEU A 397 -20.72 -3.74 -10.81
CA LEU A 397 -20.35 -4.73 -9.80
C LEU A 397 -21.33 -5.91 -9.69
N ARG A 398 -22.56 -5.75 -10.22
CA ARG A 398 -23.57 -6.83 -10.29
C ARG A 398 -23.39 -7.73 -11.51
N LYS A 399 -22.65 -7.28 -12.52
CA LYS A 399 -22.49 -8.02 -13.77
C LYS A 399 -21.83 -9.39 -13.56
N PRO A 400 -22.38 -10.47 -14.13
CA PRO A 400 -21.79 -11.82 -14.05
C PRO A 400 -20.33 -11.87 -14.54
N GLU A 401 -19.99 -11.05 -15.53
CA GLU A 401 -18.65 -10.92 -16.11
C GLU A 401 -17.59 -10.51 -15.06
N ARG A 402 -18.01 -9.89 -13.96
CA ARG A 402 -17.10 -9.45 -12.88
C ARG A 402 -16.81 -10.53 -11.84
N ILE A 403 -17.48 -11.68 -11.86
CA ILE A 403 -17.35 -12.70 -10.82
C ILE A 403 -15.89 -13.14 -10.65
N THR A 404 -15.21 -13.54 -11.72
CA THR A 404 -13.81 -14.01 -11.65
C THR A 404 -12.85 -12.94 -11.14
N GLU A 405 -13.04 -11.68 -11.54
CA GLU A 405 -12.22 -10.57 -11.04
C GLU A 405 -12.49 -10.32 -9.55
N ILE A 406 -13.75 -10.36 -9.12
CA ILE A 406 -14.16 -10.20 -7.72
C ILE A 406 -13.60 -11.33 -6.87
N GLU A 407 -13.60 -12.59 -7.33
CA GLU A 407 -12.99 -13.70 -6.59
C GLU A 407 -11.48 -13.51 -6.40
N LYS A 408 -10.79 -13.02 -7.43
CA LYS A 408 -9.35 -12.71 -7.37
C LYS A 408 -9.06 -11.48 -6.50
N HIS A 409 -9.99 -10.53 -6.43
CA HIS A 409 -9.82 -9.23 -5.79
C HIS A 409 -10.92 -8.91 -4.77
N GLY A 410 -11.34 -9.92 -4.00
CA GLY A 410 -12.51 -9.82 -3.10
C GLY A 410 -12.39 -8.70 -2.07
N ARG A 411 -11.18 -8.44 -1.57
CA ARG A 411 -10.96 -7.32 -0.63
C ARG A 411 -11.26 -5.96 -1.26
N SER A 412 -10.86 -5.74 -2.51
CA SER A 412 -11.14 -4.50 -3.23
C SER A 412 -12.62 -4.36 -3.51
N PHE A 413 -13.32 -5.46 -3.86
CA PHE A 413 -14.77 -5.45 -3.98
C PHE A 413 -15.45 -5.07 -2.65
N ALA A 414 -15.10 -5.73 -1.54
CA ALA A 414 -15.66 -5.44 -0.21
C ALA A 414 -15.40 -3.99 0.24
N CYS A 415 -14.19 -3.48 0.02
CA CYS A 415 -13.86 -2.07 0.27
C CYS A 415 -14.71 -1.13 -0.59
N CYS A 416 -14.87 -1.41 -1.88
CA CYS A 416 -15.70 -0.61 -2.78
C CYS A 416 -17.15 -0.51 -2.26
N VAL A 417 -17.75 -1.64 -1.89
CA VAL A 417 -19.08 -1.70 -1.26
C VAL A 417 -19.12 -0.89 0.04
N GLY A 418 -18.08 -1.03 0.89
CA GLY A 418 -17.93 -0.27 2.11
C GLY A 418 -17.85 1.25 1.90
N TYR A 419 -17.21 1.71 0.83
CA TYR A 419 -17.03 3.14 0.56
C TYR A 419 -18.30 3.84 0.05
N PHE A 420 -19.26 3.12 -0.56
CA PHE A 420 -20.58 3.69 -0.86
C PHE A 420 -21.30 4.18 0.40
N THR A 421 -21.05 3.54 1.54
CA THR A 421 -21.69 3.92 2.81
C THR A 421 -21.28 5.33 3.27
N LEU A 422 -20.08 5.81 2.90
CA LEU A 422 -19.66 7.20 3.17
C LEU A 422 -20.61 8.22 2.51
N LEU A 423 -21.18 7.87 1.35
CA LEU A 423 -22.08 8.70 0.56
C LEU A 423 -23.57 8.49 0.92
N GLY A 424 -23.86 7.64 1.90
CA GLY A 424 -25.22 7.24 2.27
C GLY A 424 -25.88 6.36 1.21
N ILE A 425 -25.09 5.58 0.48
CA ILE A 425 -25.58 4.66 -0.56
C ILE A 425 -25.40 3.23 -0.03
N TYR A 426 -26.50 2.46 0.00
CA TYR A 426 -26.55 1.15 0.64
C TYR A 426 -27.04 0.08 -0.35
N PRO A 427 -26.17 -0.45 -1.25
CA PRO A 427 -26.55 -1.51 -2.17
C PRO A 427 -26.72 -2.83 -1.42
N VAL A 428 -27.93 -3.07 -0.88
CA VAL A 428 -28.25 -4.15 0.07
C VAL A 428 -27.83 -5.53 -0.45
N ASP A 429 -28.03 -5.82 -1.74
CA ASP A 429 -27.63 -7.07 -2.39
C ASP A 429 -26.11 -7.29 -2.35
N LEU A 430 -25.32 -6.24 -2.63
CA LEU A 430 -23.86 -6.31 -2.58
C LEU A 430 -23.36 -6.39 -1.13
N ILE A 431 -24.00 -5.69 -0.19
CA ILE A 431 -23.70 -5.80 1.25
C ILE A 431 -23.93 -7.23 1.72
N LYS A 432 -25.08 -7.82 1.35
CA LYS A 432 -25.42 -9.21 1.67
C LYS A 432 -24.41 -10.19 1.09
N LYS A 433 -23.94 -9.97 -0.14
CA LYS A 433 -22.87 -10.78 -0.76
C LYS A 433 -21.56 -10.69 0.02
N VAL A 434 -21.11 -9.49 0.39
CA VAL A 434 -19.85 -9.31 1.15
C VAL A 434 -19.94 -9.95 2.55
N LEU A 435 -21.11 -9.88 3.19
CA LEU A 435 -21.36 -10.48 4.50
C LEU A 435 -21.79 -11.95 4.42
N SER A 436 -21.74 -12.60 3.25
CA SER A 436 -22.01 -14.04 3.18
C SER A 436 -20.85 -14.83 3.79
N PRO A 437 -21.12 -15.95 4.50
CA PRO A 437 -20.06 -16.82 5.00
C PRO A 437 -19.08 -17.27 3.92
N GLU A 438 -19.59 -17.60 2.73
CA GLU A 438 -18.84 -18.09 1.58
C GLU A 438 -17.85 -17.03 1.08
N PHE A 439 -18.33 -15.80 0.86
CA PHE A 439 -17.49 -14.70 0.39
C PHE A 439 -16.39 -14.37 1.40
N ARG A 440 -16.73 -14.34 2.70
CA ARG A 440 -15.76 -14.04 3.77
C ARG A 440 -14.68 -15.10 3.87
N GLU A 441 -15.05 -16.38 3.79
CA GLU A 441 -14.08 -17.48 3.82
C GLU A 441 -13.16 -17.45 2.59
N GLN A 442 -13.72 -17.26 1.39
CA GLN A 442 -12.94 -17.19 0.15
C GLN A 442 -11.96 -16.00 0.14
N THR A 443 -12.39 -14.83 0.63
CA THR A 443 -11.62 -13.58 0.54
C THR A 443 -10.62 -13.39 1.68
N TYR A 444 -10.98 -13.81 2.90
CA TYR A 444 -10.19 -13.53 4.11
C TYR A 444 -9.76 -14.80 4.86
N GLY A 445 -10.30 -15.97 4.50
CA GLY A 445 -10.09 -17.22 5.20
C GLY A 445 -11.02 -17.41 6.40
N LYS A 446 -10.88 -18.57 7.06
CA LYS A 446 -11.77 -19.03 8.15
C LYS A 446 -11.76 -18.16 9.42
N TYR A 447 -10.65 -17.48 9.69
CA TYR A 447 -10.46 -16.75 10.95
C TYR A 447 -10.87 -15.28 10.80
N CYS A 448 -11.84 -14.84 11.62
CA CYS A 448 -12.32 -13.44 11.62
C CYS A 448 -11.20 -12.42 11.86
N PHE A 449 -10.09 -12.79 12.52
CA PHE A 449 -8.94 -11.90 12.70
C PHE A 449 -8.35 -11.43 11.35
N ASN A 450 -8.56 -12.15 10.26
CA ASN A 450 -8.11 -11.75 8.93
C ASN A 450 -9.04 -10.76 8.22
N TYR A 451 -10.27 -10.56 8.72
CA TYR A 451 -11.24 -9.63 8.12
C TYR A 451 -10.70 -8.21 8.20
N GLY A 452 -10.99 -7.43 7.16
CA GLY A 452 -10.69 -6.01 7.08
C GLY A 452 -11.70 -5.16 7.85
N ARG A 453 -11.41 -3.85 7.98
CA ARG A 453 -12.30 -2.89 8.66
C ARG A 453 -13.64 -2.77 7.93
N GLU A 454 -13.63 -2.87 6.61
CA GLU A 454 -14.79 -2.83 5.72
C GLU A 454 -15.87 -3.85 6.11
N ILE A 455 -15.48 -5.02 6.64
CA ILE A 455 -16.45 -6.05 7.08
C ILE A 455 -17.19 -5.59 8.35
N LEU A 456 -16.47 -4.98 9.31
CA LEU A 456 -17.09 -4.40 10.50
C LEU A 456 -17.97 -3.20 10.15
N THR A 457 -17.51 -2.35 9.23
CA THR A 457 -18.29 -1.21 8.71
C THR A 457 -19.59 -1.69 8.06
N LEU A 458 -19.52 -2.63 7.13
CA LEU A 458 -20.70 -3.15 6.44
C LEU A 458 -21.66 -3.87 7.37
N ASN A 459 -21.15 -4.63 8.35
CA ASN A 459 -21.98 -5.24 9.38
C ASN A 459 -22.79 -4.19 10.16
N ASN A 460 -22.11 -3.15 10.66
CA ASN A 460 -22.76 -2.17 11.51
C ASN A 460 -23.70 -1.27 10.71
N VAL A 461 -23.32 -0.91 9.49
CA VAL A 461 -24.21 -0.19 8.56
C VAL A 461 -25.45 -1.01 8.22
N ALA A 462 -25.31 -2.33 8.01
CA ALA A 462 -26.46 -3.19 7.78
C ALA A 462 -27.38 -3.26 9.02
N GLU A 463 -26.81 -3.29 10.23
CA GLU A 463 -27.57 -3.26 11.49
C GLU A 463 -28.35 -1.94 11.67
N ILE A 464 -27.81 -0.81 11.17
CA ILE A 464 -28.43 0.52 11.28
C ILE A 464 -29.48 0.77 10.18
N TYR A 465 -29.16 0.47 8.92
CA TYR A 465 -29.95 0.91 7.77
C TYR A 465 -30.64 -0.22 6.99
N CYS A 466 -30.32 -1.48 7.28
CA CYS A 466 -30.80 -2.64 6.52
C CYS A 466 -31.41 -3.71 7.44
N SER A 467 -32.01 -3.30 8.57
CA SER A 467 -32.58 -4.21 9.57
C SER A 467 -33.59 -5.21 9.01
N ASP A 468 -34.34 -4.79 7.99
CA ASP A 468 -35.40 -5.59 7.38
C ASP A 468 -34.88 -6.53 6.29
N ALA A 469 -33.61 -6.39 5.91
CA ALA A 469 -32.95 -7.26 4.96
C ALA A 469 -32.38 -8.48 5.68
N ASN A 470 -32.75 -9.69 5.24
CA ASN A 470 -32.17 -10.94 5.74
C ASN A 470 -30.67 -11.06 5.36
N ILE A 471 -29.81 -10.47 6.19
CA ILE A 471 -28.35 -10.34 6.05
C ILE A 471 -27.64 -11.16 7.13
N ASN A 472 -26.58 -11.88 6.73
CA ASN A 472 -25.75 -12.69 7.63
C ASN A 472 -24.76 -11.83 8.42
N LEU A 473 -25.26 -11.11 9.42
CA LEU A 473 -24.47 -10.29 10.32
C LEU A 473 -23.42 -11.12 11.10
N LEU A 474 -22.38 -10.44 11.55
CA LEU A 474 -21.33 -11.00 12.39
C LEU A 474 -21.87 -11.34 13.78
N GLU A 475 -21.36 -12.42 14.36
CA GLU A 475 -21.59 -12.74 15.76
C GLU A 475 -20.98 -11.66 16.67
N ASN A 476 -21.57 -11.43 17.85
CA ASN A 476 -21.06 -10.46 18.83
C ASN A 476 -19.57 -10.67 19.15
N LYS A 477 -19.12 -11.92 19.28
CA LYS A 477 -17.69 -12.22 19.52
C LYS A 477 -16.79 -11.71 18.40
N GLN A 478 -17.21 -11.87 17.14
CA GLN A 478 -16.48 -11.38 15.97
C GLN A 478 -16.46 -9.86 15.93
N LYS A 479 -17.61 -9.19 16.17
CA LYS A 479 -17.69 -7.72 16.27
C LYS A 479 -16.69 -7.17 17.29
N LYS A 480 -16.67 -7.74 18.50
CA LYS A 480 -15.74 -7.35 19.58
C LYS A 480 -14.27 -7.54 19.22
N ILE A 481 -13.91 -8.64 18.53
CA ILE A 481 -12.54 -8.88 18.04
C ILE A 481 -12.13 -7.83 17.01
N LEU A 482 -13.00 -7.53 16.04
CA LEU A 482 -12.70 -6.55 15.00
C LEU A 482 -12.63 -5.13 15.56
N ALA A 483 -13.52 -4.76 16.48
CA ALA A 483 -13.47 -3.47 17.15
C ALA A 483 -12.12 -3.28 17.85
N LYS A 484 -11.70 -4.24 18.69
CA LYS A 484 -10.37 -4.21 19.35
C LYS A 484 -9.20 -4.06 18.39
N LYS A 485 -9.33 -4.57 17.15
CA LYS A 485 -8.30 -4.49 16.12
C LYS A 485 -8.27 -3.13 15.41
N TYR A 486 -9.43 -2.47 15.26
CA TYR A 486 -9.60 -1.35 14.34
C TYR A 486 -9.92 0.00 14.97
N THR A 487 -10.28 0.02 16.25
CA THR A 487 -10.49 1.24 17.04
C THR A 487 -9.21 1.64 17.76
N ASP A 488 -8.96 2.93 17.83
CA ASP A 488 -7.96 3.51 18.71
C ASP A 488 -8.49 3.54 20.16
N TYR A 489 -7.56 3.62 21.10
CA TYR A 489 -7.90 3.88 22.49
C TYR A 489 -8.53 5.28 22.64
N VAL A 490 -9.34 5.49 23.69
CA VAL A 490 -9.93 6.80 24.00
C VAL A 490 -8.94 7.60 24.86
N PRO A 491 -8.57 8.85 24.52
CA PRO A 491 -7.66 9.67 25.33
C PRO A 491 -8.14 9.84 26.77
N ASN A 492 -7.22 9.71 27.74
CA ASN A 492 -7.47 9.90 29.17
C ASN A 492 -6.25 10.55 29.83
N GLU A 493 -6.44 11.60 30.63
CA GLU A 493 -5.37 12.34 31.33
C GLU A 493 -4.48 11.45 32.22
N GLU A 494 -4.99 10.30 32.68
CA GLU A 494 -4.24 9.33 33.50
C GLU A 494 -3.14 8.58 32.73
N TYR A 495 -3.19 8.54 31.40
CA TYR A 495 -2.19 7.81 30.64
C TYR A 495 -0.88 8.59 30.51
N VAL A 496 0.23 7.92 30.83
CA VAL A 496 1.58 8.45 30.66
C VAL A 496 2.05 8.27 29.21
N LYS A 497 1.63 9.18 28.32
CA LYS A 497 2.07 9.21 26.91
C LYS A 497 2.07 10.61 26.30
N GLN A 498 2.81 10.77 25.20
CA GLN A 498 2.73 11.97 24.36
C GLN A 498 1.45 11.91 23.50
N TYR A 499 0.59 12.93 23.64
CA TYR A 499 -0.62 13.07 22.85
C TYR A 499 -0.36 13.75 21.51
N ASN A 500 -1.01 13.26 20.46
CA ASN A 500 -1.08 13.99 19.21
C ASN A 500 -2.11 15.14 19.29
N VAL A 501 -2.08 16.05 18.31
CA VAL A 501 -2.91 17.26 18.28
C VAL A 501 -4.41 16.97 18.43
N ALA A 502 -4.92 15.89 17.84
CA ALA A 502 -6.34 15.54 17.94
C ALA A 502 -6.69 14.92 19.29
N GLU A 503 -5.77 14.15 19.89
CA GLU A 503 -5.94 13.62 21.25
C GLU A 503 -5.91 14.74 22.30
N GLN A 504 -5.04 15.75 22.11
CA GLN A 504 -5.03 16.95 22.96
C GLN A 504 -6.35 17.72 22.88
N MET A 505 -6.89 17.92 21.66
CA MET A 505 -8.21 18.52 21.46
C MET A 505 -9.31 17.73 22.19
N PHE A 506 -9.26 16.40 22.13
CA PHE A 506 -10.23 15.55 22.82
C PHE A 506 -10.22 15.79 24.33
N LEU A 507 -9.03 15.78 24.95
CA LEU A 507 -8.88 16.02 26.39
C LEU A 507 -9.32 17.42 26.80
N ASP A 508 -8.95 18.44 26.01
CA ASP A 508 -9.32 19.83 26.25
C ASP A 508 -10.84 20.05 26.21
N ILE A 509 -11.53 19.43 25.24
CA ILE A 509 -13.00 19.47 25.17
C ILE A 509 -13.62 18.76 26.37
N MET A 510 -13.11 17.59 26.76
CA MET A 510 -13.61 16.89 27.95
C MET A 510 -13.47 17.76 29.19
N LYS A 511 -12.31 18.40 29.38
CA LYS A 511 -12.05 19.28 30.51
C LYS A 511 -13.06 20.43 30.58
N VAL A 512 -13.24 21.16 29.47
CA VAL A 512 -14.19 22.28 29.40
C VAL A 512 -15.62 21.81 29.70
N LEU A 513 -16.04 20.67 29.16
CA LEU A 513 -17.38 20.13 29.42
C LEU A 513 -17.54 19.67 30.87
N ARG A 514 -16.52 19.08 31.50
CA ARG A 514 -16.58 18.67 32.92
C ARG A 514 -16.70 19.87 33.83
N GLU A 515 -15.92 20.92 33.59
CA GLU A 515 -15.96 22.18 34.34
C GLU A 515 -17.34 22.85 34.27
N THR A 516 -18.03 22.73 33.12
CA THR A 516 -19.31 23.42 32.87
C THR A 516 -20.55 22.59 33.20
N ARG A 517 -20.43 21.27 33.32
CA ARG A 517 -21.56 20.34 33.49
C ARG A 517 -21.61 19.62 34.84
N GLY A 518 -20.70 19.94 35.76
CA GLY A 518 -20.73 19.41 37.12
C GLY A 518 -19.80 18.22 37.40
N GLY A 519 -18.82 17.95 36.53
CA GLY A 519 -17.74 16.99 36.80
C GLY A 519 -17.71 15.74 35.92
N ASP A 520 -16.87 14.78 36.30
CA ASP A 520 -16.51 13.58 35.51
C ASP A 520 -17.66 12.60 35.26
N GLU A 521 -18.68 12.63 36.11
CA GLU A 521 -19.85 11.74 35.99
C GLU A 521 -20.77 12.11 34.82
N TYR A 522 -20.70 13.35 34.32
CA TYR A 522 -21.56 13.88 33.25
C TYR A 522 -20.93 13.82 31.84
N VAL A 523 -19.63 13.51 31.74
CA VAL A 523 -18.86 13.57 30.48
C VAL A 523 -17.98 12.34 30.33
N VAL A 524 -18.32 11.48 29.38
CA VAL A 524 -17.62 10.19 29.17
C VAL A 524 -17.03 10.13 27.77
N GLY A 525 -15.81 9.63 27.65
CA GLY A 525 -15.24 9.24 26.36
C GLY A 525 -15.49 7.77 26.09
N ASP A 526 -16.11 7.42 24.95
CA ASP A 526 -16.34 6.01 24.56
C ASP A 526 -16.56 5.87 23.04
N HIS A 527 -16.66 4.64 22.56
CA HIS A 527 -17.02 4.30 21.18
C HIS A 527 -18.50 3.91 21.10
N ILE A 528 -19.36 4.82 20.65
CA ILE A 528 -20.77 4.51 20.35
C ILE A 528 -20.88 3.62 19.09
N LEU A 529 -20.07 3.95 18.07
CA LEU A 529 -20.04 3.28 16.78
C LEU A 529 -18.68 2.60 16.55
N PRO A 530 -18.56 1.28 16.78
CA PRO A 530 -17.27 0.59 16.85
C PRO A 530 -16.60 0.36 15.49
N HIS A 531 -17.26 0.69 14.37
CA HIS A 531 -16.65 0.68 13.03
C HIS A 531 -15.87 1.97 12.70
N TYR A 532 -15.98 3.01 13.52
CA TYR A 532 -15.15 4.20 13.40
C TYR A 532 -13.93 4.09 14.30
N GLN A 533 -12.79 4.57 13.80
CA GLN A 533 -11.52 4.37 14.49
C GLN A 533 -11.40 5.16 15.80
N ARG A 534 -11.92 6.39 15.85
CA ARG A 534 -11.77 7.28 17.00
C ARG A 534 -13.01 7.29 17.86
N GLY A 535 -12.82 7.32 19.18
CA GLY A 535 -13.88 7.50 20.16
C GLY A 535 -14.46 8.91 20.13
N ASP A 536 -15.58 9.06 20.84
CA ASP A 536 -16.37 10.28 20.93
C ASP A 536 -16.50 10.72 22.38
N ILE A 537 -16.98 11.96 22.58
CA ILE A 537 -17.37 12.45 23.90
C ILE A 537 -18.89 12.42 24.00
N ILE A 538 -19.40 11.83 25.06
CA ILE A 538 -20.83 11.56 25.27
C ILE A 538 -21.30 12.36 26.48
N ILE A 539 -22.39 13.09 26.28
CA ILE A 539 -23.11 13.82 27.32
C ILE A 539 -24.61 13.55 27.18
N CYS A 540 -25.36 13.78 28.25
CA CYS A 540 -26.81 13.63 28.25
C CYS A 540 -27.46 14.77 29.02
N ASN A 541 -28.62 15.24 28.53
CA ASN A 541 -29.51 16.16 29.22
C ASN A 541 -30.87 15.50 29.44
N ASP A 542 -31.54 15.83 30.53
CA ASP A 542 -32.96 15.53 30.69
C ASP A 542 -33.84 16.40 29.76
N HIS A 543 -35.16 16.22 29.82
CA HIS A 543 -36.09 16.97 28.99
C HIS A 543 -36.15 18.47 29.33
N SER A 544 -35.65 18.89 30.51
CA SER A 544 -35.52 20.29 30.90
C SER A 544 -34.24 20.95 30.38
N GLY A 545 -33.33 20.16 29.79
CA GLY A 545 -32.01 20.62 29.35
C GLY A 545 -30.93 20.52 30.43
N THR A 546 -31.23 19.93 31.59
CA THR A 546 -30.30 19.80 32.70
C THR A 546 -29.35 18.61 32.50
N PRO A 547 -28.03 18.74 32.74
CA PRO A 547 -27.09 17.63 32.63
C PRO A 547 -27.47 16.44 33.51
N VAL A 548 -27.35 15.21 32.97
CA VAL A 548 -27.54 13.97 33.73
C VAL A 548 -26.28 13.08 33.69
N PRO A 549 -26.01 12.26 34.72
CA PRO A 549 -24.84 11.39 34.74
C PRO A 549 -24.84 10.38 33.59
N VAL A 550 -23.68 10.21 32.95
CA VAL A 550 -23.43 9.28 31.84
C VAL A 550 -22.51 8.12 32.27
N LYS A 551 -21.66 8.35 33.28
CA LYS A 551 -20.69 7.35 33.76
C LYS A 551 -21.42 6.09 34.25
N GLY A 552 -21.00 4.94 33.71
CA GLY A 552 -21.56 3.64 34.06
C GLY A 552 -22.83 3.25 33.30
N VAL A 553 -23.43 4.13 32.49
CA VAL A 553 -24.62 3.81 31.67
C VAL A 553 -24.27 2.77 30.60
N PHE A 554 -23.10 2.89 29.99
CA PHE A 554 -22.63 1.95 28.98
C PHE A 554 -21.70 0.90 29.59
N SER A 555 -22.09 -0.37 29.52
CA SER A 555 -21.26 -1.47 30.03
C SER A 555 -19.95 -1.57 29.25
N SER A 556 -18.83 -1.74 29.97
CA SER A 556 -17.52 -2.00 29.38
C SER A 556 -17.46 -3.36 28.68
N SER A 557 -18.29 -4.32 29.13
CA SER A 557 -18.38 -5.64 28.53
C SER A 557 -18.96 -5.61 27.10
N ASP A 558 -19.70 -4.55 26.75
CA ASP A 558 -20.30 -4.35 25.43
C ASP A 558 -19.41 -3.63 24.43
N PHE A 559 -18.16 -3.31 24.82
CA PHE A 559 -17.19 -2.72 23.91
C PHE A 559 -17.10 -3.52 22.59
N GLY A 560 -17.28 -2.82 21.47
CA GLY A 560 -17.26 -3.40 20.13
C GLY A 560 -18.63 -3.76 19.56
N LEU A 561 -19.71 -3.50 20.30
CA LEU A 561 -21.09 -3.52 19.79
C LEU A 561 -21.59 -2.08 19.57
N ILE A 562 -22.60 -1.91 18.71
CA ILE A 562 -23.28 -0.62 18.57
C ILE A 562 -23.99 -0.31 19.90
N ARG A 563 -23.72 0.88 20.45
CA ARG A 563 -24.42 1.34 21.65
C ARG A 563 -25.71 2.02 21.24
N LYS A 564 -26.85 1.44 21.64
CA LYS A 564 -28.19 2.01 21.42
C LYS A 564 -28.51 3.04 22.49
N LEU A 565 -29.48 3.92 22.20
CA LEU A 565 -30.02 4.85 23.18
C LEU A 565 -30.48 4.09 24.44
N PRO A 566 -29.98 4.47 25.63
CA PRO A 566 -30.40 3.86 26.89
C PRO A 566 -31.85 4.19 27.29
N ASP A 567 -32.28 5.41 26.97
CA ASP A 567 -33.59 5.96 27.31
C ASP A 567 -33.98 7.10 26.33
N ASP A 568 -35.09 7.79 26.60
CA ASP A 568 -35.67 8.87 25.81
C ASP A 568 -35.11 10.27 26.12
N LYS A 569 -34.04 10.35 26.93
CA LYS A 569 -33.37 11.62 27.24
C LYS A 569 -32.62 12.16 26.02
N THR A 570 -32.13 13.39 26.14
CA THR A 570 -31.36 14.05 25.07
C THR A 570 -29.90 13.59 25.13
N TRP A 571 -29.56 12.55 24.37
CA TRP A 571 -28.20 12.03 24.25
C TRP A 571 -27.43 12.72 23.13
N ILE A 572 -26.29 13.33 23.48
CA ILE A 572 -25.45 14.09 22.55
C ILE A 572 -24.07 13.46 22.46
N VAL A 573 -23.57 13.32 21.23
CA VAL A 573 -22.29 12.68 20.93
C VAL A 573 -21.43 13.64 20.13
N LEU A 574 -20.34 14.12 20.74
CA LEU A 574 -19.39 15.03 20.11
C LEU A 574 -18.29 14.23 19.39
N VAL A 575 -18.27 14.36 18.07
CA VAL A 575 -17.30 13.78 17.14
C VAL A 575 -16.15 14.75 16.93
N ILE A 576 -14.95 14.39 17.38
CA ILE A 576 -13.78 15.27 17.35
C ILE A 576 -13.09 15.25 15.99
N ALA A 577 -13.28 16.32 15.21
CA ALA A 577 -12.76 16.46 13.85
C ALA A 577 -11.41 17.19 13.85
N GLY A 578 -10.32 16.42 13.91
CA GLY A 578 -8.95 16.94 13.82
C GLY A 578 -8.59 17.57 12.45
N ARG A 579 -7.34 18.02 12.27
CA ARG A 579 -6.87 18.68 11.04
C ARG A 579 -7.15 17.91 9.74
N ASN A 580 -7.15 16.58 9.79
CA ASN A 580 -7.38 15.70 8.63
C ASN A 580 -8.85 15.24 8.52
N ALA A 581 -9.78 16.00 9.11
CA ALA A 581 -11.21 15.70 9.08
C ALA A 581 -12.01 16.66 8.20
N ILE A 582 -11.42 17.81 7.84
CA ILE A 582 -12.06 18.91 7.12
C ILE A 582 -11.40 19.06 5.74
N ILE A 583 -12.22 19.22 4.70
CA ILE A 583 -11.76 19.44 3.33
C ILE A 583 -11.07 20.80 3.24
N HIS A 584 -9.87 20.83 2.65
CA HIS A 584 -9.05 22.04 2.57
C HIS A 584 -9.81 23.19 1.91
N GLY A 585 -9.67 24.40 2.47
CA GLY A 585 -10.35 25.60 1.98
C GLY A 585 -11.86 25.65 2.23
N THR A 586 -12.42 24.74 3.05
CA THR A 586 -13.85 24.69 3.35
C THR A 586 -14.11 24.41 4.84
N ASP A 587 -15.36 24.53 5.28
CA ASP A 587 -15.85 24.02 6.57
C ASP A 587 -16.50 22.63 6.47
N ASN A 588 -16.41 21.98 5.31
CA ASN A 588 -17.03 20.70 5.08
C ASN A 588 -16.17 19.56 5.64
N ALA A 589 -16.81 18.70 6.42
CA ALA A 589 -16.16 17.48 6.87
C ALA A 589 -16.01 16.47 5.73
N THR A 590 -14.96 15.66 5.82
CA THR A 590 -14.81 14.47 4.97
C THR A 590 -15.95 13.49 5.19
N GLY A 591 -16.25 12.65 4.20
CA GLY A 591 -17.35 11.71 4.29
C GLY A 591 -17.23 10.70 5.43
N PHE A 592 -16.02 10.43 5.95
CA PHE A 592 -15.84 9.61 7.16
C PHE A 592 -16.48 10.23 8.41
N PHE A 593 -16.40 11.56 8.55
CA PHE A 593 -16.96 12.25 9.70
C PHE A 593 -18.44 12.58 9.48
N SER A 594 -18.81 12.97 8.26
CA SER A 594 -20.21 13.20 7.90
C SER A 594 -21.05 11.93 8.00
N SER A 595 -20.52 10.77 7.59
CA SER A 595 -21.18 9.48 7.77
C SER A 595 -21.32 9.10 9.23
N LYS A 596 -20.31 9.35 10.07
CA LYS A 596 -20.39 9.09 11.52
C LYS A 596 -21.52 9.88 12.17
N VAL A 597 -21.62 11.17 11.88
CA VAL A 597 -22.71 12.02 12.39
C VAL A 597 -24.06 11.51 11.90
N ARG A 598 -24.19 11.13 10.63
CA ARG A 598 -25.42 10.56 10.08
C ARG A 598 -25.81 9.25 10.76
N ASP A 599 -24.86 8.35 11.00
CA ASP A 599 -25.08 7.07 11.68
C ASP A 599 -25.54 7.29 13.14
N LEU A 600 -24.94 8.25 13.85
CA LEU A 600 -25.36 8.64 15.20
C LEU A 600 -26.80 9.17 15.21
N ASN A 601 -27.12 10.09 14.31
CA ASN A 601 -28.46 10.67 14.17
C ASN A 601 -29.51 9.61 13.83
N THR A 602 -29.16 8.64 12.99
CA THR A 602 -30.06 7.53 12.64
C THR A 602 -30.35 6.62 13.84
N LEU A 603 -29.41 6.49 14.77
CA LEU A 603 -29.63 5.78 16.04
C LEU A 603 -30.36 6.62 17.10
N GLY A 604 -30.73 7.87 16.79
CA GLY A 604 -31.44 8.79 17.67
C GLY A 604 -30.54 9.65 18.57
N TYR A 605 -29.20 9.55 18.46
CA TYR A 605 -28.29 10.48 19.13
C TYR A 605 -28.27 11.84 18.43
N HIS A 606 -27.95 12.91 19.15
CA HIS A 606 -27.59 14.19 18.54
C HIS A 606 -26.09 14.21 18.26
N GLY A 607 -25.71 13.82 17.04
CA GLY A 607 -24.32 13.85 16.58
C GLY A 607 -23.83 15.28 16.32
N VAL A 608 -22.77 15.70 17.02
CA VAL A 608 -22.17 17.03 16.92
C VAL A 608 -20.75 16.91 16.38
N LEU A 609 -20.44 17.57 15.28
CA LEU A 609 -19.06 17.66 14.81
C LEU A 609 -18.35 18.84 15.49
N VAL A 610 -17.17 18.60 16.08
CA VAL A 610 -16.34 19.68 16.64
C VAL A 610 -15.11 19.89 15.74
N PRO A 611 -15.11 20.92 14.86
CA PRO A 611 -14.04 21.14 13.90
C PRO A 611 -12.80 21.78 14.54
N TRP A 612 -11.64 21.19 14.27
CA TRP A 612 -10.34 21.71 14.71
C TRP A 612 -10.12 23.16 14.26
N SER A 613 -10.49 23.49 13.01
CA SER A 613 -10.28 24.82 12.41
C SER A 613 -10.93 25.97 13.18
N GLN A 614 -12.00 25.68 13.92
CA GLN A 614 -12.73 26.66 14.73
C GLN A 614 -12.29 26.56 16.20
N PHE A 615 -12.28 25.35 16.76
CA PHE A 615 -11.92 25.14 18.16
C PHE A 615 -10.49 25.58 18.49
N SER A 616 -9.52 25.34 17.60
CA SER A 616 -8.12 25.69 17.84
C SER A 616 -7.84 27.20 17.86
N LYS A 617 -8.79 28.04 17.45
CA LYS A 617 -8.67 29.50 17.49
C LYS A 617 -9.07 30.09 18.86
N LEU A 618 -9.80 29.31 19.67
CA LEU A 618 -10.32 29.73 20.97
C LEU A 618 -9.23 29.62 22.03
N ARG A 619 -9.04 30.68 22.84
CA ARG A 619 -7.91 30.77 23.79
C ARG A 619 -8.34 30.52 25.23
N THR A 620 -9.54 30.96 25.59
CA THR A 620 -10.02 30.89 26.98
C THR A 620 -11.02 29.75 27.18
N SER A 621 -11.15 29.26 28.42
CA SER A 621 -12.16 28.23 28.77
C SER A 621 -13.59 28.73 28.51
N VAL A 622 -13.85 30.02 28.73
CA VAL A 622 -15.16 30.66 28.48
C VAL A 622 -15.52 30.65 26.99
N GLU A 623 -14.61 31.08 26.12
CA GLU A 623 -14.83 31.04 24.66
C GLU A 623 -15.11 29.62 24.16
N LYS A 624 -14.33 28.63 24.65
CA LYS A 624 -14.52 27.22 24.32
C LYS A 624 -15.86 26.70 24.80
N SER A 625 -16.27 27.03 26.02
CA SER A 625 -17.58 26.65 26.57
C SER A 625 -18.73 27.20 25.74
N LEU A 626 -18.72 28.51 25.43
CA LEU A 626 -19.76 29.14 24.61
C LEU A 626 -19.85 28.52 23.22
N PHE A 627 -18.71 28.23 22.59
CA PHE A 627 -18.65 27.56 21.30
C PHE A 627 -19.25 26.14 21.36
N LEU A 628 -18.84 25.34 22.34
CA LEU A 628 -19.35 23.97 22.51
C LEU A 628 -20.86 23.95 22.79
N ASN A 629 -21.35 24.84 23.66
CA ASN A 629 -22.78 24.96 23.95
C ASN A 629 -23.56 25.37 22.70
N SER A 630 -23.06 26.33 21.92
CA SER A 630 -23.70 26.70 20.65
C SER A 630 -23.78 25.51 19.68
N LEU A 631 -22.72 24.69 19.57
CA LEU A 631 -22.76 23.47 18.75
C LEU A 631 -23.77 22.44 19.25
N ILE A 632 -23.84 22.25 20.57
CA ILE A 632 -24.77 21.32 21.22
C ILE A 632 -26.22 21.78 20.98
N ASP A 633 -26.53 23.04 21.29
CA ASP A 633 -27.88 23.60 21.14
C ASP A 633 -28.36 23.53 19.69
N ASN A 634 -27.48 23.84 18.74
CA ASN A 634 -27.79 23.73 17.32
C ASN A 634 -28.11 22.28 16.90
N ALA A 635 -27.42 21.28 17.44
CA ALA A 635 -27.70 19.88 17.12
C ALA A 635 -28.96 19.34 17.80
N VAL A 636 -29.27 19.82 19.01
CA VAL A 636 -30.52 19.48 19.69
C VAL A 636 -31.71 20.08 18.95
N ASN A 637 -31.62 21.34 18.54
CA ASN A 637 -32.72 22.04 17.86
C ASN A 637 -32.94 21.61 16.40
N LYS A 638 -31.92 21.10 15.70
CA LYS A 638 -32.07 20.55 14.33
C LYS A 638 -32.91 19.28 14.25
N ASN A 639 -33.04 18.56 15.36
CA ASN A 639 -33.74 17.28 15.45
C ASN A 639 -35.12 17.42 16.13
N LYS A 640 -35.55 18.65 16.45
CA LYS A 640 -36.93 19.00 16.79
C LYS A 640 -37.65 19.42 15.52
#